data_AF-A0A4V1IR71-F1
#
_entry.id   AF-A0A4V1IR71-F1
#
_cell.length_a   1.000
_cell.length_b   1.000
_cell.length_c   1.000
_cell.angle_alpha   90.00
_cell.angle_beta   90.00
_cell.angle_gamma   90.00
#
_symmetry.space_group_name_H-M   'P 1'
#
loop_
_entity.id
_entity.type
_entity.pdbx_description
1 polymer ?
#
loop_
_entity_poly.entity_id
_entity_poly.type
_entity_poly.pdbx_seq_one_letter_code
_entity_poly.pdbx_strand_id
1 'polypeptide(L)'
;MSIVIGRAVFWDIKNRLPRSLTTIEWEESFVSVYSRDNPNLLFSMCGFEVRILPKVRSTHEEFTLNEGVWNLINEQTKERTAQAFLRVDDESLQKFHNRIRQILMASGSTTFTKIVNKWNTAIVGLMTYYREAVVHTRELLDLLVKAENKIQTRIKIGLNSKMPSRFPPVVFYVSTCSSRFSFTGLGILTATPKELGGLGMLSMGHVLIPQSDLRWSKQTETGITHFRSGMSHEEDQTIPNLYRYIQPWESEFIDSQRVWAEYALKRQEANAQNRRLTLEDLEDSWDRGIPRINTLFQKDRHTLAYDKGWRVRTDFKQYQVLKNNPFWWTHHRHDGKLWNLNNYRTDMIQALGGVEGILEHTLFKGTYFPTWEGLCKCWLGRIFRERRRAAGIGGSVLGFLLSLPAHQPLLFSLSPMPVWEKASGFEESMKYKKLTNAQRSGLNQIPNRRFTLWWSPTINRANVYVGFQVQLDLTGIFMHGKIPTLKISLIQIFRAHLWQKIHESVVMDLCQVFDQELEALEIETVQKETIHPRKSYKMNSSCADILLFAAYKWNVSKPSLLNDTKDSFDGATTQKYWVDIQLRWGDFDSHDIERYTRAKFLDYTTDNMSIYPSPTGVMVGIDLAYNLHSAYGNWFPGMKPLVQQAMAKVMKANPALYVLRERIRKGLQLYSSEPTEPYLSSQNYGELFSSQIIWFVDDTNVYRVTIHKTFEGNLTTKPINGAIFIFNPRTGQLFLKIIHTSVWAGQKRLGQLAKWKTAEEVAALIRSLPVEEQPKQIIVTRKGMLDPLEVHLLDFPNIVIKGSELQLPFQACLKVEKFGDLILKATEPQMVLFNLYDDWLKTISSYTAFSRLILILRALHVNNEKTKVILRPDKSVITEPHHIWPTLTDEEWIKVEVVLKDLILADYGKKNNVNVASLTTSEVRDIILGMEISAPSLQRQQIAEIEKQTKEQSQLTAVTTKTQNIHGDEMIVTTTSNYETQTFSSKTEWRVRAISSTNLHLRTNHIYVNSDDIRETGFTYILPKNILKRFICVSDLRTQIAGYLYGVSPPDNPQVKEIRAIALVPQWGTHQQVHLPHMLPDHEYLKDYEPLGWIHTQPNELPQLSPLDVTMHARIMADNKGVWDGDKTLTPGGFEWGRGNKDMGANPQGYLPSHYEKVQMLLSDRFLGFFMVPDAGGVWNYNFMGAKHRADMKYGLTIDIPKVRKWMFALRVVEFYHEVHRPSHFLNFAGLEATGLGAVGSGVPNEADREDQFA
;
A
#
# COMPACT_ATOMS: atom_id res chain seq x y z
N MET A 1 -42.42 0.59 -54.98
CA MET A 1 -43.38 1.04 -53.94
C MET A 1 -42.69 1.48 -52.64
N SER A 2 -41.77 0.68 -52.08
CA SER A 2 -41.08 0.97 -50.81
C SER A 2 -40.29 2.31 -50.78
N ILE A 3 -39.66 2.71 -51.89
CA ILE A 3 -38.96 4.02 -51.99
C ILE A 3 -39.93 5.21 -51.89
N VAL A 4 -41.11 5.08 -52.52
CA VAL A 4 -42.15 6.13 -52.50
C VAL A 4 -42.68 6.28 -51.07
N ILE A 5 -42.93 5.17 -50.37
CA ILE A 5 -43.33 5.18 -48.96
C ILE A 5 -42.25 5.84 -48.10
N GLY A 6 -40.98 5.49 -48.28
CA GLY A 6 -39.88 6.11 -47.51
C GLY A 6 -39.80 7.63 -47.70
N ARG A 7 -39.91 8.11 -48.95
CA ARG A 7 -39.95 9.55 -49.25
C ARG A 7 -41.20 10.24 -48.70
N ALA A 8 -42.36 9.59 -48.75
CA ALA A 8 -43.60 10.12 -48.22
C ALA A 8 -43.55 10.27 -46.69
N VAL A 9 -43.03 9.27 -45.97
CA VAL A 9 -42.85 9.33 -44.51
C VAL A 9 -41.88 10.45 -44.13
N PHE A 10 -40.75 10.55 -44.83
CA PHE A 10 -39.81 11.65 -44.61
C PHE A 10 -40.44 13.02 -44.86
N TRP A 11 -41.19 13.15 -45.96
CA TRP A 11 -41.86 14.40 -46.32
C TRP A 11 -42.88 14.81 -45.26
N ASP A 12 -43.66 13.86 -44.76
CA ASP A 12 -44.62 14.10 -43.67
C ASP A 12 -43.91 14.55 -42.38
N ILE A 13 -42.86 13.84 -41.95
CA ILE A 13 -42.06 14.19 -40.76
C ILE A 13 -41.42 15.57 -40.91
N LYS A 14 -40.86 15.88 -42.08
CA LYS A 14 -40.24 17.17 -42.38
C LYS A 14 -41.23 18.33 -42.26
N ASN A 15 -42.48 18.12 -42.68
CA ASN A 15 -43.51 19.16 -42.63
C ASN A 15 -44.08 19.39 -41.21
N ARG A 16 -43.89 18.44 -40.29
CA ARG A 16 -44.29 18.62 -38.88
C ARG A 16 -43.36 19.54 -38.10
N LEU A 17 -42.15 19.79 -38.61
CA LEU A 17 -41.14 20.60 -37.92
C LEU A 17 -40.96 21.96 -38.61
N PRO A 18 -41.19 23.08 -37.89
CA PRO A 18 -40.92 24.41 -38.41
C PRO A 18 -39.44 24.58 -38.75
N ARG A 19 -39.16 25.13 -39.95
CA ARG A 19 -37.78 25.41 -40.39
C ARG A 19 -37.04 26.41 -39.50
N SER A 20 -37.76 27.19 -38.69
CA SER A 20 -37.18 28.12 -37.71
C SER A 20 -36.51 27.42 -36.52
N LEU A 21 -36.90 26.18 -36.20
CA LEU A 21 -36.34 25.42 -35.08
C LEU A 21 -35.20 24.50 -35.54
N THR A 22 -35.44 23.76 -36.62
CA THR A 22 -34.47 22.83 -37.19
C THR A 22 -34.77 22.57 -38.66
N THR A 23 -33.78 22.09 -39.39
CA THR A 23 -33.91 21.66 -40.78
C THR A 23 -33.52 20.19 -40.87
N ILE A 24 -34.39 19.37 -41.47
CA ILE A 24 -34.10 17.98 -41.79
C ILE A 24 -33.94 17.87 -43.30
N GLU A 25 -32.75 17.46 -43.72
CA GLU A 25 -32.38 17.25 -45.12
C GLU A 25 -32.44 15.76 -45.47
N TRP A 26 -32.83 15.47 -46.72
CA TRP A 26 -32.94 14.09 -47.16
C TRP A 26 -31.55 13.43 -47.24
N GLU A 27 -30.54 14.21 -47.61
CA GLU A 27 -29.15 13.75 -47.78
C GLU A 27 -28.51 13.29 -46.47
N GLU A 28 -28.90 13.86 -45.34
CA GLU A 28 -28.42 13.48 -44.00
C GLU A 28 -29.29 12.41 -43.32
N SER A 29 -30.39 11.98 -43.96
CA SER A 29 -31.39 11.08 -43.38
C SER A 29 -31.39 9.70 -44.04
N PHE A 30 -31.70 8.67 -43.26
CA PHE A 30 -31.84 7.30 -43.76
C PHE A 30 -33.20 6.72 -43.39
N VAL A 31 -33.94 6.21 -44.39
CA VAL A 31 -35.27 5.59 -44.20
C VAL A 31 -35.27 4.17 -44.73
N SER A 32 -35.39 3.19 -43.84
CA SER A 32 -35.53 1.77 -44.17
C SER A 32 -37.00 1.34 -44.11
N VAL A 33 -37.50 0.66 -45.14
CA VAL A 33 -38.88 0.16 -45.21
C VAL A 33 -38.88 -1.37 -45.28
N TYR A 34 -39.30 -2.01 -44.18
CA TYR A 34 -39.59 -3.44 -44.14
C TYR A 34 -40.91 -3.73 -44.85
N SER A 35 -40.91 -4.63 -45.84
CA SER A 35 -42.07 -4.90 -46.70
C SER A 35 -42.07 -6.32 -47.26
N ARG A 36 -43.03 -6.68 -48.10
CA ARG A 36 -43.03 -7.97 -48.80
C ARG A 36 -41.78 -8.16 -49.65
N ASP A 37 -41.26 -7.11 -50.26
CA ASP A 37 -40.10 -7.20 -51.15
C ASP A 37 -38.76 -7.04 -50.40
N ASN A 38 -38.77 -6.30 -49.27
CA ASN A 38 -37.57 -6.06 -48.45
C ASN A 38 -37.64 -6.84 -47.12
N PRO A 39 -36.84 -7.91 -46.94
CA PRO A 39 -36.85 -8.72 -45.72
C PRO A 39 -36.03 -8.12 -44.57
N ASN A 40 -35.15 -7.16 -44.85
CA ASN A 40 -34.26 -6.55 -43.86
C ASN A 40 -34.83 -5.23 -43.34
N LEU A 41 -34.67 -4.98 -42.04
CA LEU A 41 -34.86 -3.67 -41.43
C LEU A 41 -33.48 -3.12 -41.04
N LEU A 42 -33.13 -1.95 -41.59
CA LEU A 42 -31.82 -1.32 -41.42
C LEU A 42 -31.94 -0.03 -40.60
N PHE A 43 -31.00 0.19 -39.70
CA PHE A 43 -30.83 1.48 -39.03
C PHE A 43 -29.39 1.63 -38.52
N SER A 44 -28.98 2.87 -38.23
CA SER A 44 -27.71 3.18 -37.56
C SER A 44 -27.99 3.90 -36.25
N MET A 45 -27.37 3.45 -35.16
CA MET A 45 -27.55 4.03 -33.83
C MET A 45 -26.25 4.00 -33.03
N CYS A 46 -25.85 5.14 -32.47
CA CYS A 46 -24.66 5.28 -31.63
C CYS A 46 -23.36 4.70 -32.26
N GLY A 47 -23.23 4.76 -33.58
CA GLY A 47 -22.08 4.21 -34.33
C GLY A 47 -22.16 2.72 -34.68
N PHE A 48 -23.28 2.06 -34.38
CA PHE A 48 -23.59 0.70 -34.84
C PHE A 48 -24.55 0.74 -36.02
N GLU A 49 -24.19 0.08 -37.12
CA GLU A 49 -25.10 -0.28 -38.19
C GLU A 49 -25.75 -1.63 -37.87
N VAL A 50 -27.08 -1.65 -37.82
CA VAL A 50 -27.86 -2.82 -37.42
C VAL A 50 -28.76 -3.26 -38.58
N ARG A 51 -28.68 -4.55 -38.90
CA ARG A 51 -29.57 -5.22 -39.85
C ARG A 51 -30.40 -6.28 -39.12
N ILE A 52 -31.69 -6.07 -39.00
CA ILE A 52 -32.62 -7.05 -38.42
C ILE A 52 -33.23 -7.92 -39.52
N LEU A 53 -33.13 -9.23 -39.34
CA LEU A 53 -33.74 -10.25 -40.19
C LEU A 53 -34.71 -11.12 -39.37
N PRO A 54 -36.03 -11.02 -39.61
CA PRO A 54 -37.01 -11.89 -38.96
C PRO A 54 -36.93 -13.34 -39.44
N LYS A 55 -37.05 -14.29 -38.52
CA LYS A 55 -36.97 -15.73 -38.79
C LYS A 55 -37.99 -16.21 -39.83
N VAL A 56 -39.19 -15.62 -39.83
CA VAL A 56 -40.29 -15.92 -40.77
C VAL A 56 -39.88 -15.72 -42.24
N ARG A 57 -38.87 -14.88 -42.51
CA ARG A 57 -38.43 -14.51 -43.87
C ARG A 57 -37.14 -15.21 -44.29
N SER A 58 -36.55 -16.07 -43.45
CA SER A 58 -35.38 -16.88 -43.80
C SER A 58 -35.84 -18.25 -44.30
N THR A 59 -35.99 -18.42 -45.61
CA THR A 59 -36.53 -19.65 -46.23
C THR A 59 -35.48 -20.66 -46.70
N HIS A 60 -34.18 -20.30 -46.72
CA HIS A 60 -33.12 -21.13 -47.30
C HIS A 60 -31.90 -21.38 -46.41
N GLU A 61 -31.72 -20.66 -45.30
CA GLU A 61 -30.58 -20.85 -44.39
C GLU A 61 -31.03 -21.46 -43.06
N GLU A 62 -30.37 -22.55 -42.67
CA GLU A 62 -30.48 -23.13 -41.33
C GLU A 62 -30.02 -22.07 -40.31
N PHE A 63 -30.81 -21.85 -39.24
CA PHE A 63 -30.56 -20.80 -38.24
C PHE A 63 -29.31 -21.13 -37.42
N THR A 64 -28.14 -20.78 -37.94
CA THR A 64 -26.84 -21.07 -37.32
C THR A 64 -26.51 -20.04 -36.23
N LEU A 65 -25.99 -20.52 -35.09
CA LEU A 65 -25.49 -19.69 -34.00
C LEU A 65 -24.12 -19.16 -34.38
N ASN A 66 -24.09 -18.08 -35.15
CA ASN A 66 -22.85 -17.40 -35.50
C ASN A 66 -22.46 -16.42 -34.39
N GLU A 67 -21.20 -16.46 -33.97
CA GLU A 67 -20.64 -15.51 -33.02
C GLU A 67 -20.72 -14.08 -33.61
N GLY A 68 -21.32 -13.17 -32.84
CA GLY A 68 -21.40 -11.73 -33.16
C GLY A 68 -22.72 -11.23 -33.75
N VAL A 69 -23.73 -12.09 -33.79
CA VAL A 69 -25.11 -11.74 -34.17
C VAL A 69 -26.02 -11.81 -32.94
N TRP A 70 -26.82 -10.77 -32.69
CA TRP A 70 -27.76 -10.76 -31.57
C TRP A 70 -29.02 -11.55 -31.87
N ASN A 71 -29.43 -12.41 -30.93
CA ASN A 71 -30.68 -13.16 -31.03
C ASN A 71 -31.81 -12.39 -30.33
N LEU A 72 -32.81 -11.94 -31.10
CA LEU A 72 -33.95 -11.21 -30.56
C LEU A 72 -35.03 -12.19 -30.08
N ILE A 73 -35.31 -12.14 -28.79
CA ILE A 73 -36.29 -13.00 -28.12
C ILE A 73 -37.59 -12.21 -27.93
N ASN A 74 -38.72 -12.82 -28.28
CA ASN A 74 -40.03 -12.25 -27.96
C ASN A 74 -40.31 -12.45 -26.46
N GLU A 75 -40.61 -11.37 -25.75
CA GLU A 75 -40.83 -11.40 -24.31
C GLU A 75 -42.05 -12.25 -23.91
N GLN A 76 -43.08 -12.32 -24.76
CA GLN A 76 -44.30 -13.08 -24.47
C GLN A 76 -44.14 -14.58 -24.70
N THR A 77 -43.55 -14.99 -25.83
CA THR A 77 -43.42 -16.41 -26.20
C THR A 77 -42.09 -17.02 -25.77
N LYS A 78 -41.11 -16.18 -25.40
CA LYS A 78 -39.71 -16.56 -25.13
C LYS A 78 -39.00 -17.25 -26.29
N GLU A 79 -39.58 -17.20 -27.49
CA GLU A 79 -38.98 -17.73 -28.71
C GLU A 79 -38.03 -16.72 -29.37
N ARG A 80 -37.00 -17.22 -30.04
CA ARG A 80 -36.09 -16.42 -30.88
C ARG A 80 -36.77 -16.11 -32.21
N THR A 81 -37.14 -14.85 -32.41
CA THR A 81 -38.00 -14.42 -33.54
C THR A 81 -37.23 -13.71 -34.65
N ALA A 82 -36.06 -13.14 -34.35
CA ALA A 82 -35.23 -12.43 -35.33
C ALA A 82 -33.75 -12.45 -34.93
N GLN A 83 -32.89 -12.17 -35.90
CA GLN A 83 -31.46 -11.93 -35.71
C GLN A 83 -31.11 -10.49 -36.06
N ALA A 84 -30.20 -9.88 -35.30
CA ALA A 84 -29.66 -8.57 -35.58
C ALA A 84 -28.15 -8.66 -35.84
N PHE A 85 -27.76 -8.37 -37.08
CA PHE A 85 -26.37 -8.30 -37.51
C PHE A 85 -25.82 -6.90 -37.21
N LEU A 86 -24.61 -6.84 -36.66
CA LEU A 86 -23.97 -5.61 -36.24
C LEU A 86 -22.73 -5.32 -37.09
N ARG A 87 -22.58 -4.07 -37.50
CA ARG A 87 -21.39 -3.53 -38.15
C ARG A 87 -21.02 -2.18 -37.52
N VAL A 88 -19.75 -1.82 -37.56
CA VAL A 88 -19.28 -0.49 -37.13
C VAL A 88 -19.47 0.50 -38.28
N ASP A 89 -20.08 1.63 -37.97
CA ASP A 89 -20.33 2.73 -38.92
C ASP A 89 -19.02 3.36 -39.46
N ASP A 90 -19.06 3.82 -40.70
CA ASP A 90 -17.94 4.40 -41.44
C ASP A 90 -17.44 5.71 -40.81
N GLU A 91 -18.32 6.52 -40.22
CA GLU A 91 -17.92 7.74 -39.52
C GLU A 91 -17.03 7.40 -38.30
N SER A 92 -17.41 6.36 -37.57
CA SER A 92 -16.68 5.87 -36.41
C SER A 92 -15.32 5.24 -36.79
N LEU A 93 -15.25 4.59 -37.95
CA LEU A 93 -13.99 4.10 -38.53
C LEU A 93 -13.03 5.26 -38.81
N GLN A 94 -13.51 6.34 -39.44
CA GLN A 94 -12.68 7.52 -39.71
C GLN A 94 -12.27 8.24 -38.42
N LYS A 95 -13.14 8.34 -37.42
CA LYS A 95 -12.80 8.89 -36.09
C LYS A 95 -11.63 8.14 -35.46
N PHE A 96 -11.65 6.80 -35.50
CA PHE A 96 -10.54 5.99 -35.00
C PHE A 96 -9.25 6.22 -35.80
N HIS A 97 -9.32 6.22 -37.13
CA HIS A 97 -8.16 6.48 -37.98
C HIS A 97 -7.52 7.85 -37.72
N ASN A 98 -8.34 8.89 -37.61
CA ASN A 98 -7.91 10.25 -37.30
C ASN A 98 -7.30 10.34 -35.89
N ARG A 99 -7.82 9.58 -34.93
CA ARG A 99 -7.21 9.47 -33.60
C ARG A 99 -5.81 8.85 -33.67
N ILE A 100 -5.61 7.80 -34.45
CA ILE A 100 -4.27 7.20 -34.63
C ILE A 100 -3.32 8.18 -35.31
N ARG A 101 -3.76 8.88 -36.36
CA ARG A 101 -2.97 9.94 -37.00
C ARG A 101 -2.57 11.02 -35.99
N GLN A 102 -3.48 11.46 -35.13
CA GLN A 102 -3.21 12.43 -34.07
C GLN A 102 -2.15 11.93 -33.08
N ILE A 103 -2.19 10.65 -32.69
CA ILE A 103 -1.16 10.05 -31.81
C ILE A 103 0.22 10.12 -32.47
N LEU A 104 0.31 9.80 -33.75
CA LEU A 104 1.56 9.83 -34.51
C LEU A 104 2.10 11.26 -34.67
N MET A 105 1.24 12.22 -35.01
CA MET A 105 1.61 13.63 -35.18
C MET A 105 1.99 14.31 -33.87
N ALA A 106 1.30 14.01 -32.77
CA ALA A 106 1.59 14.57 -31.44
C ALA A 106 2.88 13.99 -30.81
N SER A 107 3.51 13.02 -31.45
CA SER A 107 4.69 12.32 -30.94
C SER A 107 5.97 12.93 -31.49
N GLY A 108 6.37 14.11 -31.02
CA GLY A 108 7.65 14.76 -31.37
C GLY A 108 8.85 14.06 -30.69
N SER A 109 9.14 14.42 -29.44
CA SER A 109 10.18 13.82 -28.58
C SER A 109 9.57 13.05 -27.40
N THR A 110 8.46 12.35 -27.63
CA THR A 110 7.74 11.58 -26.61
C THR A 110 8.43 10.25 -26.31
N THR A 111 8.16 9.68 -25.14
CA THR A 111 8.69 8.34 -24.79
C THR A 111 7.95 7.25 -25.56
N PHE A 112 8.63 6.16 -25.93
CA PHE A 112 8.00 5.04 -26.64
C PHE A 112 6.81 4.45 -25.87
N THR A 113 6.96 4.31 -24.55
CA THR A 113 5.88 3.88 -23.65
C THR A 113 4.65 4.78 -23.70
N LYS A 114 4.81 6.11 -23.85
CA LYS A 114 3.67 7.03 -23.97
C LYS A 114 2.92 6.87 -25.29
N ILE A 115 3.65 6.58 -26.39
CA ILE A 115 3.05 6.34 -27.70
C ILE A 115 2.18 5.08 -27.61
N VAL A 116 2.75 4.00 -27.06
CA VAL A 116 2.04 2.72 -26.89
C VAL A 116 0.88 2.83 -25.91
N ASN A 117 1.02 3.56 -24.80
CA ASN A 117 -0.10 3.78 -23.88
C ASN A 117 -1.26 4.54 -24.54
N LYS A 118 -0.98 5.50 -25.43
CA LYS A 118 -2.02 6.19 -26.21
C LYS A 118 -2.70 5.24 -27.21
N TRP A 119 -1.92 4.36 -27.85
CA TRP A 119 -2.45 3.28 -28.70
C TRP A 119 -3.37 2.35 -27.89
N ASN A 120 -2.87 1.81 -26.78
CA ASN A 120 -3.61 0.92 -25.88
C ASN A 120 -4.92 1.57 -25.41
N THR A 121 -4.90 2.86 -25.07
CA THR A 121 -6.09 3.60 -24.66
C THR A 121 -7.10 3.76 -25.81
N ALA A 122 -6.63 3.98 -27.04
CA ALA A 122 -7.48 4.11 -28.21
C ALA A 122 -8.09 2.76 -28.64
N ILE A 123 -7.28 1.68 -28.67
CA ILE A 123 -7.75 0.35 -29.06
C ILE A 123 -8.69 -0.25 -28.01
N VAL A 124 -8.40 -0.09 -26.71
CA VAL A 124 -9.32 -0.54 -25.65
C VAL A 124 -10.63 0.24 -25.73
N GLY A 125 -10.58 1.56 -25.92
CA GLY A 125 -11.80 2.37 -26.08
C GLY A 125 -12.66 1.94 -27.27
N LEU A 126 -12.04 1.55 -28.39
CA LEU A 126 -12.75 1.01 -29.56
C LEU A 126 -13.33 -0.38 -29.27
N MET A 127 -12.49 -1.31 -28.80
CA MET A 127 -12.86 -2.72 -28.64
C MET A 127 -13.87 -2.95 -27.51
N THR A 128 -13.80 -2.20 -26.41
CA THR A 128 -14.76 -2.37 -25.30
C THR A 128 -16.12 -1.73 -25.58
N TYR A 129 -16.17 -0.78 -26.52
CA TYR A 129 -17.42 -0.18 -26.99
C TYR A 129 -18.09 -1.04 -28.07
N TYR A 130 -17.38 -1.38 -29.16
CA TYR A 130 -17.98 -2.09 -30.30
C TYR A 130 -18.02 -3.62 -30.17
N ARG A 131 -17.12 -4.21 -29.37
CA ARG A 131 -17.07 -5.65 -29.04
C ARG A 131 -17.26 -6.55 -30.27
N GLU A 132 -18.34 -7.32 -30.35
CA GLU A 132 -18.64 -8.23 -31.46
C GLU A 132 -18.72 -7.57 -32.84
N ALA A 133 -19.17 -6.31 -32.95
CA ALA A 133 -19.35 -5.63 -34.24
C ALA A 133 -18.03 -5.45 -35.02
N VAL A 134 -16.89 -5.49 -34.32
CA VAL A 134 -15.56 -5.35 -34.94
C VAL A 134 -15.23 -6.52 -35.86
N VAL A 135 -15.67 -7.73 -35.52
CA VAL A 135 -15.33 -8.95 -36.28
C VAL A 135 -16.03 -8.99 -37.63
N HIS A 136 -17.28 -8.52 -37.69
CA HIS A 136 -18.04 -8.42 -38.94
C HIS A 136 -17.54 -7.29 -39.85
N THR A 137 -16.85 -6.29 -39.30
CA THR A 137 -16.37 -5.13 -40.05
C THR A 137 -14.97 -5.36 -40.62
N ARG A 138 -14.86 -5.98 -41.80
CA ARG A 138 -13.57 -6.30 -42.45
C ARG A 138 -12.67 -5.08 -42.66
N GLU A 139 -13.26 -3.94 -43.03
CA GLU A 139 -12.54 -2.68 -43.25
C GLU A 139 -11.85 -2.17 -41.98
N LEU A 140 -12.47 -2.40 -40.83
CA LEU A 140 -11.90 -2.06 -39.53
C LEU A 140 -10.69 -2.94 -39.22
N LEU A 141 -10.77 -4.24 -39.47
CA LEU A 141 -9.65 -5.17 -39.28
C LEU A 141 -8.42 -4.76 -40.12
N ASP A 142 -8.64 -4.40 -41.39
CA ASP A 142 -7.59 -3.87 -42.27
C ASP A 142 -6.98 -2.58 -41.74
N LEU A 143 -7.81 -1.68 -41.21
CA LEU A 143 -7.37 -0.42 -40.62
C LEU A 143 -6.55 -0.65 -39.35
N LEU A 144 -6.95 -1.60 -38.50
CA LEU A 144 -6.26 -1.96 -37.26
C LEU A 144 -4.85 -2.48 -37.53
N VAL A 145 -4.70 -3.39 -38.50
CA VAL A 145 -3.38 -3.89 -38.95
C VAL A 145 -2.48 -2.74 -39.42
N LYS A 146 -3.01 -1.86 -40.27
CA LYS A 146 -2.25 -0.70 -40.79
C LYS A 146 -1.85 0.27 -39.68
N ALA A 147 -2.75 0.51 -38.73
CA ALA A 147 -2.53 1.42 -37.61
C ALA A 147 -1.45 0.88 -36.66
N GLU A 148 -1.51 -0.41 -36.32
CA GLU A 148 -0.54 -1.08 -35.45
C GLU A 148 0.87 -1.04 -36.04
N ASN A 149 1.02 -1.38 -37.32
CA ASN A 149 2.29 -1.30 -38.02
C ASN A 149 2.86 0.14 -38.07
N LYS A 150 2.01 1.16 -38.24
CA LYS A 150 2.44 2.57 -38.19
C LYS A 150 2.97 2.98 -36.81
N ILE A 151 2.35 2.51 -35.73
CA ILE A 151 2.81 2.77 -34.36
C ILE A 151 4.18 2.12 -34.14
N GLN A 152 4.35 0.85 -34.50
CA GLN A 152 5.65 0.17 -34.42
C GLN A 152 6.70 0.91 -35.26
N THR A 153 6.37 1.30 -36.49
CA THR A 153 7.28 2.03 -37.38
C THR A 153 7.72 3.37 -36.78
N ARG A 154 6.85 4.07 -36.03
CA ARG A 154 7.23 5.30 -35.34
C ARG A 154 8.30 5.06 -34.27
N ILE A 155 8.22 3.94 -33.55
CA ILE A 155 9.19 3.55 -32.52
C ILE A 155 10.52 3.15 -33.17
N LYS A 156 10.46 2.37 -34.26
CA LYS A 156 11.61 1.99 -35.10
C LYS A 156 12.39 3.23 -35.56
N ILE A 157 11.69 4.24 -36.09
CA ILE A 157 12.29 5.53 -36.49
C ILE A 157 12.97 6.24 -35.32
N GLY A 158 12.39 6.20 -34.12
CA GLY A 158 12.97 6.82 -32.93
C GLY A 158 14.29 6.18 -32.47
N LEU A 159 14.56 4.93 -32.87
CA LEU A 159 15.81 4.21 -32.63
C LEU A 159 16.77 4.23 -33.84
N ASN A 160 16.41 4.99 -34.88
CA ASN A 160 17.20 5.15 -36.10
C ASN A 160 17.47 3.84 -36.86
N SER A 161 16.51 2.90 -36.85
CA SER A 161 16.56 1.70 -37.68
C SER A 161 15.14 1.26 -38.07
N LYS A 162 14.96 0.75 -39.29
CA LYS A 162 13.71 0.11 -39.73
C LYS A 162 13.84 -1.41 -39.92
N MET A 163 15.02 -1.96 -39.66
CA MET A 163 15.34 -3.35 -39.99
C MET A 163 14.56 -4.33 -39.11
N PRO A 164 13.77 -5.25 -39.68
CA PRO A 164 12.93 -6.19 -38.90
C PRO A 164 13.72 -7.04 -37.89
N SER A 165 14.93 -7.51 -38.25
CA SER A 165 15.76 -8.36 -37.38
C SER A 165 16.15 -7.73 -36.04
N ARG A 166 16.16 -6.39 -35.93
CA ARG A 166 16.42 -5.66 -34.67
C ARG A 166 15.18 -5.47 -33.81
N PHE A 167 14.00 -5.78 -34.35
CA PHE A 167 12.70 -5.50 -33.74
C PHE A 167 11.81 -6.74 -33.75
N PRO A 168 12.21 -7.82 -33.06
CA PRO A 168 11.34 -8.97 -32.87
C PRO A 168 10.06 -8.57 -32.09
N PRO A 169 8.94 -9.30 -32.28
CA PRO A 169 7.66 -9.00 -31.64
C PRO A 169 7.76 -8.80 -30.11
N VAL A 170 8.65 -9.56 -29.46
CA VAL A 170 8.94 -9.49 -28.02
C VAL A 170 9.21 -8.06 -27.54
N VAL A 171 9.88 -7.21 -28.33
CA VAL A 171 10.19 -5.82 -27.94
C VAL A 171 8.93 -4.96 -27.79
N PHE A 172 7.88 -5.24 -28.57
CA PHE A 172 6.64 -4.46 -28.59
C PHE A 172 5.58 -5.00 -27.62
N TYR A 173 5.40 -6.32 -27.58
CA TYR A 173 4.25 -6.95 -26.91
C TYR A 173 4.53 -7.38 -25.48
N VAL A 174 5.81 -7.56 -25.10
CA VAL A 174 6.16 -7.82 -23.70
C VAL A 174 5.64 -6.68 -22.83
N SER A 175 4.90 -7.04 -21.78
CA SER A 175 4.26 -6.09 -20.87
C SER A 175 5.21 -4.98 -20.40
N THR A 176 4.74 -3.74 -20.44
CA THR A 176 5.53 -2.59 -20.02
C THR A 176 5.90 -2.64 -18.55
N CYS A 177 7.13 -2.25 -18.24
CA CYS A 177 7.42 -1.50 -17.02
C CYS A 177 6.99 -0.02 -17.25
N SER A 178 5.68 0.25 -17.34
CA SER A 178 5.16 1.61 -17.51
C SER A 178 4.71 2.15 -16.16
N SER A 179 5.66 2.80 -15.50
CA SER A 179 5.50 3.71 -14.38
C SER A 179 4.76 5.00 -14.77
N ARG A 180 3.44 4.90 -15.02
CA ARG A 180 2.54 6.07 -15.10
C ARG A 180 1.15 5.76 -14.56
N PHE A 181 0.94 6.11 -13.29
CA PHE A 181 -0.33 6.71 -12.89
C PHE A 181 -0.43 8.07 -13.59
N SER A 182 -1.21 8.18 -14.67
CA SER A 182 -1.79 9.48 -15.00
C SER A 182 -3.01 9.65 -14.10
N PHE A 183 -2.89 10.51 -13.10
CA PHE A 183 -4.03 11.17 -12.47
C PHE A 183 -4.79 11.94 -13.57
N THR A 184 -5.67 11.25 -14.28
CA THR A 184 -6.76 11.89 -15.03
C THR A 184 -8.02 11.11 -14.76
N GLY A 185 -8.60 11.21 -13.56
CA GLY A 185 -9.98 10.81 -13.23
C GLY A 185 -10.44 9.38 -13.58
N LEU A 186 -9.57 8.54 -14.14
CA LEU A 186 -9.85 7.21 -14.66
C LEU A 186 -9.11 6.21 -13.78
N GLY A 187 -9.85 5.59 -12.88
CA GLY A 187 -9.40 4.46 -12.08
C GLY A 187 -9.20 3.21 -12.91
N ILE A 188 -8.17 3.18 -13.76
CA ILE A 188 -7.65 1.92 -14.32
C ILE A 188 -6.80 1.27 -13.22
N LEU A 189 -7.45 0.63 -12.26
CA LEU A 189 -6.83 -0.33 -11.35
C LEU A 189 -6.84 -1.70 -12.05
N THR A 190 -5.74 -2.03 -12.72
CA THR A 190 -5.37 -3.43 -13.03
C THR A 190 -4.32 -3.84 -12.02
N ALA A 191 -4.74 -4.47 -10.93
CA ALA A 191 -3.85 -5.07 -9.95
C ALA A 191 -3.50 -6.49 -10.42
N THR A 192 -2.28 -6.68 -10.92
CA THR A 192 -1.45 -7.92 -10.84
C THR A 192 -0.08 -7.63 -11.48
N PRO A 193 1.06 -8.20 -11.02
CA PRO A 193 2.42 -7.74 -11.33
C PRO A 193 3.14 -8.63 -12.39
N LYS A 194 3.50 -8.07 -13.55
CA LYS A 194 4.37 -8.63 -14.61
C LYS A 194 4.92 -7.42 -15.36
N GLU A 195 6.20 -7.12 -15.16
CA GLU A 195 6.91 -6.01 -15.79
C GLU A 195 8.29 -6.53 -16.24
N LEU A 196 8.45 -6.81 -17.54
CA LEU A 196 9.69 -7.36 -18.13
C LEU A 196 10.40 -6.33 -19.04
N GLY A 197 10.19 -5.03 -18.78
CA GLY A 197 10.87 -3.94 -19.50
C GLY A 197 10.46 -3.70 -20.96
N GLY A 198 9.39 -4.35 -21.44
CA GLY A 198 8.87 -4.17 -22.80
C GLY A 198 7.99 -2.91 -23.00
N LEU A 199 7.32 -2.83 -24.15
CA LEU A 199 6.42 -1.72 -24.50
C LEU A 199 4.93 -2.01 -24.25
N GLY A 200 4.56 -3.24 -23.91
CA GLY A 200 3.21 -3.66 -23.51
C GLY A 200 2.11 -3.24 -24.48
N MET A 201 2.40 -3.29 -25.78
CA MET A 201 1.41 -2.98 -26.81
C MET A 201 0.33 -4.06 -26.83
N LEU A 202 -0.94 -3.67 -26.88
CA LEU A 202 -2.04 -4.60 -27.12
C LEU A 202 -2.16 -4.85 -28.62
N SER A 203 -2.15 -6.13 -29.01
CA SER A 203 -2.23 -6.61 -30.38
C SER A 203 -3.68 -6.87 -30.80
N MET A 204 -4.03 -6.36 -31.98
CA MET A 204 -5.23 -6.72 -32.74
C MET A 204 -4.89 -6.95 -34.23
N GLY A 205 -3.61 -6.81 -34.62
CA GLY A 205 -3.12 -6.93 -36.00
C GLY A 205 -2.67 -8.33 -36.41
N HIS A 206 -2.39 -9.23 -35.46
CA HIS A 206 -2.07 -10.64 -35.74
C HIS A 206 -3.35 -11.47 -35.89
N VAL A 207 -4.20 -11.07 -36.84
CA VAL A 207 -5.46 -11.72 -37.15
C VAL A 207 -5.43 -12.21 -38.60
N LEU A 208 -5.91 -13.43 -38.82
CA LEU A 208 -6.20 -13.94 -40.15
C LEU A 208 -7.45 -13.22 -40.67
N ILE A 209 -7.30 -12.37 -41.66
CA ILE A 209 -8.41 -11.60 -42.22
C ILE A 209 -9.15 -12.49 -43.22
N PRO A 210 -10.45 -12.77 -43.01
CA PRO A 210 -11.22 -13.58 -43.94
C PRO A 210 -11.38 -12.85 -45.27
N GLN A 211 -10.92 -13.48 -46.35
CA GLN A 211 -11.16 -13.06 -47.72
C GLN A 211 -12.15 -14.04 -48.38
N SER A 212 -13.17 -13.45 -49.00
CA SER A 212 -14.00 -14.09 -50.03
C SER A 212 -13.65 -13.43 -51.35
N ASP A 213 -13.98 -14.08 -52.47
CA ASP A 213 -13.79 -13.48 -53.79
C ASP A 213 -14.39 -12.07 -53.86
N LEU A 214 -13.54 -11.08 -54.12
CA LEU A 214 -13.89 -9.66 -54.17
C LEU A 214 -14.94 -9.35 -55.25
N ARG A 215 -15.15 -10.27 -56.20
CA ARG A 215 -16.14 -10.18 -57.28
C ARG A 215 -17.56 -10.49 -56.82
N TRP A 216 -17.74 -11.52 -55.97
CA TRP A 216 -19.07 -11.97 -55.49
C TRP A 216 -19.44 -11.41 -54.11
N SER A 217 -18.45 -11.04 -53.28
CA SER A 217 -18.68 -10.44 -51.95
C SER A 217 -19.38 -9.06 -51.95
N LYS A 218 -19.47 -8.40 -53.11
CA LYS A 218 -20.27 -7.17 -53.28
C LYS A 218 -21.76 -7.44 -53.55
N GLN A 219 -22.13 -8.67 -53.92
CA GLN A 219 -23.49 -9.04 -54.36
C GLN A 219 -24.17 -10.06 -53.42
N THR A 220 -23.40 -10.96 -52.79
CA THR A 220 -23.90 -11.95 -51.82
C THR A 220 -22.94 -12.09 -50.62
N GLU A 221 -23.45 -12.42 -49.43
CA GLU A 221 -22.64 -12.86 -48.29
C GLU A 221 -22.12 -14.29 -48.57
N THR A 222 -21.14 -14.43 -49.46
CA THR A 222 -20.44 -15.71 -49.62
C THR A 222 -19.62 -15.99 -48.36
N GLY A 223 -19.66 -17.23 -47.86
CA GLY A 223 -18.85 -17.69 -46.73
C GLY A 223 -17.34 -17.44 -46.90
N ILE A 224 -16.58 -17.62 -45.81
CA ILE A 224 -15.13 -17.39 -45.82
C ILE A 224 -14.44 -18.48 -46.69
N THR A 225 -13.79 -18.10 -47.80
CA THR A 225 -13.10 -19.05 -48.70
C THR A 225 -11.59 -19.11 -48.46
N HIS A 226 -10.96 -17.99 -48.10
CA HIS A 226 -9.52 -17.89 -47.85
C HIS A 226 -9.21 -16.96 -46.67
N PHE A 227 -8.00 -17.07 -46.11
CA PHE A 227 -7.50 -16.18 -45.05
C PHE A 227 -6.23 -15.45 -45.51
N ARG A 228 -6.15 -14.14 -45.29
CA ARG A 228 -4.94 -13.33 -45.48
C ARG A 228 -4.26 -13.08 -44.14
N SER A 229 -2.96 -13.36 -44.03
CA SER A 229 -2.20 -13.02 -42.82
C SER A 229 -2.13 -11.50 -42.64
N GLY A 230 -2.41 -11.02 -41.42
CA GLY A 230 -2.37 -9.60 -41.07
C GLY A 230 -0.95 -9.04 -40.92
N MET A 231 -0.04 -9.77 -40.25
CA MET A 231 1.36 -9.40 -40.02
C MET A 231 2.28 -10.63 -40.13
N SER A 232 3.59 -10.43 -40.35
CA SER A 232 4.58 -11.50 -40.51
C SER A 232 4.96 -12.16 -39.17
N HIS A 233 5.06 -13.49 -39.15
CA HIS A 233 5.58 -14.29 -38.04
C HIS A 233 6.98 -14.82 -38.38
N GLU A 234 7.90 -14.88 -37.41
CA GLU A 234 9.24 -15.47 -37.61
C GLU A 234 9.25 -16.98 -37.32
N GLU A 235 8.26 -17.53 -36.58
CA GLU A 235 8.00 -18.97 -36.33
C GLU A 235 6.48 -19.18 -36.04
N ASP A 236 5.95 -20.42 -35.90
CA ASP A 236 4.53 -20.79 -35.59
C ASP A 236 3.92 -20.17 -34.30
N GLN A 237 4.62 -19.20 -33.71
CA GLN A 237 4.25 -18.43 -32.54
C GLN A 237 3.04 -17.51 -32.81
N THR A 238 1.90 -17.85 -32.22
CA THR A 238 0.67 -17.06 -32.32
C THR A 238 0.59 -16.00 -31.20
N ILE A 239 0.39 -14.74 -31.57
CA ILE A 239 0.24 -13.64 -30.61
C ILE A 239 -1.23 -13.57 -30.15
N PRO A 240 -1.51 -13.55 -28.83
CA PRO A 240 -2.88 -13.44 -28.32
C PRO A 240 -3.60 -12.18 -28.81
N ASN A 241 -4.86 -12.36 -29.19
CA ASN A 241 -5.71 -11.29 -29.73
C ASN A 241 -6.63 -10.70 -28.65
N LEU A 242 -6.71 -9.36 -28.58
CA LEU A 242 -7.52 -8.62 -27.60
C LEU A 242 -9.01 -9.00 -27.64
N TYR A 243 -9.57 -9.30 -28.81
CA TYR A 243 -10.98 -9.66 -28.97
C TYR A 243 -11.43 -10.81 -28.05
N ARG A 244 -10.59 -11.84 -27.88
CA ARG A 244 -10.92 -13.03 -27.06
C ARG A 244 -11.05 -12.76 -25.56
N TYR A 245 -10.58 -11.60 -25.10
CA TYR A 245 -10.56 -11.23 -23.67
C TYR A 245 -11.64 -10.22 -23.31
N ILE A 246 -12.51 -9.86 -24.26
CA ILE A 246 -13.63 -8.96 -24.05
C ILE A 246 -14.90 -9.76 -24.26
N GLN A 247 -15.73 -9.85 -23.22
CA GLN A 247 -17.01 -10.55 -23.28
C GLN A 247 -17.96 -9.81 -24.24
N PRO A 248 -18.70 -10.48 -25.14
CA PRO A 248 -19.69 -9.84 -26.01
C PRO A 248 -20.80 -9.11 -25.23
N TRP A 249 -21.44 -8.11 -25.84
CA TRP A 249 -22.55 -7.36 -25.21
C TRP A 249 -23.76 -8.24 -24.94
N GLU A 250 -24.12 -9.13 -25.86
CA GLU A 250 -25.24 -10.07 -25.68
C GLU A 250 -25.09 -10.89 -24.40
N SER A 251 -23.89 -11.44 -24.18
CA SER A 251 -23.59 -12.26 -23.00
C SER A 251 -23.65 -11.45 -21.71
N GLU A 252 -23.16 -10.20 -21.72
CA GLU A 252 -23.22 -9.30 -20.56
C GLU A 252 -24.65 -8.87 -20.20
N PHE A 253 -25.51 -8.66 -21.19
CA PHE A 253 -26.91 -8.31 -20.94
C PHE A 253 -27.68 -9.48 -20.34
N ILE A 254 -27.48 -10.69 -20.87
CA ILE A 254 -28.08 -11.92 -20.33
C ILE A 254 -27.61 -12.16 -18.89
N ASP A 255 -26.31 -12.04 -18.64
CA ASP A 255 -25.76 -12.18 -17.29
C ASP A 255 -26.29 -11.12 -16.33
N SER A 256 -26.44 -9.87 -16.80
CA SER A 256 -26.97 -8.78 -16.00
C SER A 256 -28.42 -9.00 -15.56
N GLN A 257 -29.28 -9.46 -16.46
CA GLN A 257 -30.68 -9.75 -16.13
C GLN A 257 -30.78 -10.81 -15.02
N ARG A 258 -30.01 -11.89 -15.14
CA ARG A 258 -29.94 -12.95 -14.13
C ARG A 258 -29.47 -12.42 -12.78
N VAL A 259 -28.33 -11.75 -12.76
CA VAL A 259 -27.65 -11.30 -11.54
C VAL A 259 -28.47 -10.26 -10.76
N TRP A 260 -29.14 -9.33 -11.46
CA TRP A 260 -30.00 -8.34 -10.80
C TRP A 260 -31.32 -8.94 -10.29
N ALA A 261 -31.86 -9.97 -10.95
CA ALA A 261 -33.02 -10.71 -10.45
C ALA A 261 -32.68 -11.46 -9.15
N GLU A 262 -31.53 -12.14 -9.09
CA GLU A 262 -31.05 -12.81 -7.87
C GLU A 262 -30.84 -11.82 -6.71
N TYR A 263 -30.26 -10.64 -7.00
CA TYR A 263 -30.10 -9.58 -5.99
C TYR A 263 -31.45 -9.10 -5.42
N ALA A 264 -32.46 -8.91 -6.28
CA ALA A 264 -33.78 -8.46 -5.85
C ALA A 264 -34.44 -9.45 -4.89
N LEU A 265 -34.34 -10.76 -5.18
CA LEU A 265 -34.84 -11.82 -4.31
C LEU A 265 -34.13 -11.83 -2.95
N LYS A 266 -32.78 -11.83 -2.95
CA LYS A 266 -31.97 -11.78 -1.71
C LYS A 266 -32.30 -10.57 -0.83
N ARG A 267 -32.58 -9.42 -1.45
CA ARG A 267 -32.99 -8.20 -0.72
C ARG A 267 -34.37 -8.34 -0.07
N GLN A 268 -35.32 -8.97 -0.76
CA GLN A 268 -36.66 -9.22 -0.19
C GLN A 268 -36.58 -10.17 1.00
N GLU A 269 -35.79 -11.24 0.90
CA GLU A 269 -35.55 -12.19 2.00
C GLU A 269 -34.94 -11.52 3.24
N ALA A 270 -33.95 -10.64 3.04
CA ALA A 270 -33.33 -9.90 4.15
C ALA A 270 -34.34 -8.98 4.87
N ASN A 271 -35.16 -8.26 4.09
CA ASN A 271 -36.21 -7.41 4.66
C ASN A 271 -37.27 -8.20 5.41
N ALA A 272 -37.69 -9.37 4.90
CA ALA A 272 -38.65 -10.25 5.58
C ALA A 272 -38.12 -10.74 6.94
N GLN A 273 -36.80 -10.86 7.08
CA GLN A 273 -36.13 -11.26 8.32
C GLN A 273 -35.73 -10.06 9.20
N ASN A 274 -36.12 -8.82 8.86
CA ASN A 274 -35.68 -7.58 9.51
C ASN A 274 -34.14 -7.45 9.63
N ARG A 275 -33.40 -8.10 8.72
CA ARG A 275 -31.93 -8.06 8.66
C ARG A 275 -31.46 -7.18 7.50
N ARG A 276 -30.24 -6.67 7.61
CA ARG A 276 -29.58 -5.94 6.53
C ARG A 276 -28.71 -6.88 5.70
N LEU A 277 -28.75 -6.76 4.38
CA LEU A 277 -27.90 -7.51 3.45
C LEU A 277 -26.41 -7.16 3.66
N THR A 278 -25.56 -8.18 3.77
CA THR A 278 -24.10 -8.04 3.95
C THR A 278 -23.36 -8.30 2.62
N LEU A 279 -22.04 -8.09 2.63
CA LEU A 279 -21.18 -8.29 1.46
C LEU A 279 -21.10 -9.76 1.03
N GLU A 280 -21.04 -10.67 2.01
CA GLU A 280 -20.79 -12.11 1.82
C GLU A 280 -21.89 -12.78 0.97
N ASP A 281 -23.13 -12.30 1.10
CA ASP A 281 -24.29 -12.81 0.35
C ASP A 281 -24.17 -12.59 -1.17
N LEU A 282 -23.24 -11.76 -1.65
CA LEU A 282 -23.14 -11.31 -3.05
C LEU A 282 -21.76 -11.54 -3.70
N GLU A 283 -20.86 -12.28 -3.07
CA GLU A 283 -19.47 -12.47 -3.53
C GLU A 283 -19.39 -13.11 -4.94
N ASP A 284 -20.21 -14.13 -5.23
CA ASP A 284 -20.22 -14.86 -6.51
C ASP A 284 -20.57 -13.99 -7.73
N SER A 285 -21.24 -12.87 -7.50
CA SER A 285 -21.79 -11.98 -8.53
C SER A 285 -21.11 -10.60 -8.56
N TRP A 286 -20.05 -10.43 -7.77
CA TRP A 286 -19.43 -9.13 -7.47
C TRP A 286 -19.04 -8.30 -8.70
N ASP A 287 -18.39 -8.92 -9.67
CA ASP A 287 -17.90 -8.28 -10.90
C ASP A 287 -18.85 -8.46 -12.11
N ARG A 288 -20.10 -8.89 -11.87
CA ARG A 288 -21.11 -9.13 -12.91
C ARG A 288 -22.22 -8.07 -12.88
N GLY A 289 -22.95 -8.00 -14.00
CA GLY A 289 -24.12 -7.16 -14.18
C GLY A 289 -23.83 -5.73 -14.66
N ILE A 290 -24.83 -5.09 -15.24
CA ILE A 290 -24.79 -3.70 -15.70
C ILE A 290 -26.02 -2.99 -15.13
N PRO A 291 -25.84 -2.10 -14.14
CA PRO A 291 -24.58 -1.73 -13.47
C PRO A 291 -23.95 -2.91 -12.69
N ARG A 292 -22.63 -2.86 -12.44
CA ARG A 292 -21.93 -3.90 -11.66
C ARG A 292 -22.43 -3.94 -10.22
N ILE A 293 -22.64 -5.12 -9.66
CA ILE A 293 -23.16 -5.29 -8.29
C ILE A 293 -22.29 -4.61 -7.23
N ASN A 294 -20.97 -4.63 -7.40
CA ASN A 294 -20.03 -4.00 -6.48
C ASN A 294 -20.25 -2.49 -6.26
N THR A 295 -20.99 -1.80 -7.14
CA THR A 295 -21.33 -0.39 -7.00
C THR A 295 -22.24 -0.11 -5.79
N LEU A 296 -23.02 -1.10 -5.34
CA LEU A 296 -23.92 -0.98 -4.18
C LEU A 296 -23.20 -0.75 -2.85
N PHE A 297 -21.92 -1.14 -2.76
CA PHE A 297 -21.11 -1.12 -1.54
C PHE A 297 -19.98 -0.08 -1.59
N GLN A 298 -20.04 0.88 -2.52
CA GLN A 298 -19.08 1.98 -2.57
C GLN A 298 -19.31 2.98 -1.42
N LYS A 299 -18.22 3.56 -0.90
CA LYS A 299 -18.28 4.58 0.16
C LYS A 299 -19.04 5.83 -0.26
N ASP A 300 -18.84 6.27 -1.50
CA ASP A 300 -19.38 7.52 -2.04
C ASP A 300 -20.83 7.36 -2.57
N ARG A 301 -21.48 6.22 -2.34
CA ARG A 301 -22.81 5.92 -2.89
C ARG A 301 -23.85 6.99 -2.54
N HIS A 302 -23.84 7.50 -1.32
CA HIS A 302 -24.78 8.53 -0.87
C HIS A 302 -24.65 9.82 -1.67
N THR A 303 -23.41 10.21 -2.00
CA THR A 303 -23.11 11.40 -2.81
C THR A 303 -23.44 11.17 -4.28
N LEU A 304 -23.13 9.99 -4.81
CA LEU A 304 -23.39 9.64 -6.22
C LEU A 304 -24.88 9.57 -6.56
N ALA A 305 -25.75 9.36 -5.57
CA ALA A 305 -27.20 9.41 -5.77
C ALA A 305 -27.69 10.75 -6.33
N TYR A 306 -26.99 11.86 -6.01
CA TYR A 306 -27.30 13.21 -6.49
C TYR A 306 -26.69 13.54 -7.86
N ASP A 307 -25.74 12.73 -8.34
CA ASP A 307 -25.03 12.94 -9.61
C ASP A 307 -25.90 12.54 -10.81
N LYS A 308 -26.98 13.29 -11.09
CA LYS A 308 -27.91 13.03 -12.21
C LYS A 308 -27.40 13.61 -13.53
N GLY A 309 -27.68 12.97 -14.68
CA GLY A 309 -27.25 13.47 -15.99
C GLY A 309 -25.75 13.31 -16.29
N TRP A 310 -25.06 12.43 -15.56
CA TRP A 310 -23.61 12.24 -15.67
C TRP A 310 -23.15 11.70 -17.04
N ARG A 311 -24.00 10.92 -17.75
CA ARG A 311 -23.70 10.43 -19.11
C ARG A 311 -23.58 11.59 -20.09
N VAL A 312 -24.65 12.38 -20.24
CA VAL A 312 -24.65 13.56 -21.13
C VAL A 312 -23.56 14.56 -20.75
N ARG A 313 -23.31 14.78 -19.45
CA ARG A 313 -22.17 15.60 -19.01
C ARG A 313 -20.83 15.07 -19.51
N THR A 314 -20.63 13.76 -19.48
CA THR A 314 -19.38 13.14 -19.92
C THR A 314 -19.21 13.26 -21.43
N ASP A 315 -20.30 13.13 -22.18
CA ASP A 315 -20.33 13.30 -23.63
C ASP A 315 -20.00 14.75 -24.00
N PHE A 316 -20.62 15.71 -23.30
CA PHE A 316 -20.45 17.14 -23.55
C PHE A 316 -19.07 17.68 -23.13
N LYS A 317 -18.28 16.90 -22.38
CA LYS A 317 -16.88 17.27 -22.10
C LYS A 317 -16.05 17.43 -23.36
N GLN A 318 -16.44 16.83 -24.49
CA GLN A 318 -15.73 17.05 -25.76
C GLN A 318 -15.71 18.53 -26.19
N TYR A 319 -16.70 19.32 -25.79
CA TYR A 319 -16.80 20.74 -26.10
C TYR A 319 -16.08 21.64 -25.08
N GLN A 320 -15.80 21.11 -23.89
CA GLN A 320 -15.17 21.86 -22.80
C GLN A 320 -13.69 21.53 -22.63
N VAL A 321 -13.29 20.29 -22.92
CA VAL A 321 -11.97 19.75 -22.65
C VAL A 321 -11.33 19.28 -23.95
N LEU A 322 -10.23 19.93 -24.33
CA LEU A 322 -9.48 19.59 -25.55
C LEU A 322 -8.92 18.16 -25.55
N LYS A 323 -8.70 17.57 -24.36
CA LYS A 323 -8.24 16.19 -24.23
C LYS A 323 -9.40 15.22 -24.49
N ASN A 324 -9.32 14.51 -25.61
CA ASN A 324 -10.28 13.44 -25.95
C ASN A 324 -10.31 12.32 -24.89
N ASN A 325 -11.52 11.98 -24.44
CA ASN A 325 -11.83 10.83 -23.59
C ASN A 325 -12.45 9.69 -24.43
N PRO A 326 -11.76 8.56 -24.63
CA PRO A 326 -12.32 7.43 -25.39
C PRO A 326 -13.39 6.65 -24.63
N PHE A 327 -13.51 6.84 -23.31
CA PHE A 327 -14.52 6.19 -22.47
C PHE A 327 -15.58 7.22 -22.06
N TRP A 328 -16.13 7.94 -23.04
CA TRP A 328 -17.17 8.94 -22.80
C TRP A 328 -18.50 8.29 -22.38
N TRP A 329 -18.77 7.09 -22.91
CA TRP A 329 -20.02 6.36 -22.74
C TRP A 329 -20.22 5.68 -21.37
N THR A 330 -19.16 5.54 -20.55
CA THR A 330 -19.21 4.84 -19.24
C THR A 330 -18.52 5.61 -18.14
N HIS A 331 -18.96 5.38 -16.90
CA HIS A 331 -18.33 5.94 -15.71
C HIS A 331 -18.14 4.89 -14.61
N HIS A 332 -16.90 4.65 -14.19
CA HIS A 332 -16.55 3.58 -13.25
C HIS A 332 -17.25 3.66 -11.89
N ARG A 333 -17.64 4.85 -11.42
CA ARG A 333 -18.38 4.96 -10.15
C ARG A 333 -19.83 4.52 -10.28
N HIS A 334 -20.45 4.73 -11.44
CA HIS A 334 -21.87 4.43 -11.69
C HIS A 334 -22.06 3.04 -12.29
N ASP A 335 -21.31 2.71 -13.35
CA ASP A 335 -21.44 1.44 -14.07
C ASP A 335 -20.55 0.34 -13.46
N GLY A 336 -19.49 0.69 -12.74
CA GLY A 336 -18.41 -0.21 -12.38
C GLY A 336 -17.38 -0.40 -13.51
N LYS A 337 -16.50 -1.40 -13.38
CA LYS A 337 -15.52 -1.74 -14.41
C LYS A 337 -16.09 -2.82 -15.33
N LEU A 338 -16.26 -2.52 -16.61
CA LEU A 338 -16.96 -3.38 -17.57
C LEU A 338 -16.06 -4.36 -18.34
N TRP A 339 -14.74 -4.38 -18.08
CA TRP A 339 -13.81 -5.31 -18.73
C TRP A 339 -12.61 -5.63 -17.84
N ASN A 340 -12.00 -6.80 -18.07
CA ASN A 340 -10.80 -7.24 -17.36
C ASN A 340 -9.80 -7.88 -18.35
N LEU A 341 -8.60 -7.31 -18.45
CA LEU A 341 -7.56 -7.73 -19.40
C LEU A 341 -6.34 -8.38 -18.70
N ASN A 342 -6.50 -8.82 -17.45
CA ASN A 342 -5.39 -9.43 -16.71
C ASN A 342 -4.92 -10.75 -17.37
N ASN A 343 -5.84 -11.53 -17.93
CA ASN A 343 -5.54 -12.81 -18.58
C ASN A 343 -4.73 -12.61 -19.87
N TYR A 344 -5.07 -11.59 -20.67
CA TYR A 344 -4.33 -11.24 -21.90
C TYR A 344 -2.82 -11.12 -21.65
N ARG A 345 -2.45 -10.49 -20.53
CA ARG A 345 -1.06 -10.32 -20.18
C ARG A 345 -0.37 -11.65 -19.84
N THR A 346 -1.08 -12.56 -19.19
CA THR A 346 -0.51 -13.87 -18.84
C THR A 346 -0.22 -14.69 -20.07
N ASP A 347 -1.18 -14.74 -20.98
CA ASP A 347 -1.08 -15.55 -22.18
C ASP A 347 -0.06 -14.94 -23.16
N MET A 348 0.07 -13.61 -23.20
CA MET A 348 1.11 -12.94 -23.97
C MET A 348 2.52 -13.35 -23.56
N ILE A 349 2.79 -13.51 -22.26
CA ILE A 349 4.11 -13.95 -21.79
C ILE A 349 4.38 -15.40 -22.19
N GLN A 350 3.37 -16.26 -22.08
CA GLN A 350 3.52 -17.67 -22.49
C GLN A 350 3.74 -17.78 -24.00
N ALA A 351 2.97 -17.04 -24.78
CA ALA A 351 3.11 -16.99 -26.23
C ALA A 351 4.53 -16.57 -26.65
N LEU A 352 5.20 -15.69 -25.90
CA LEU A 352 6.54 -15.19 -26.19
C LEU A 352 7.69 -16.09 -25.70
N GLY A 353 7.42 -17.35 -25.33
CA GLY A 353 8.44 -18.30 -24.86
C GLY A 353 8.73 -18.21 -23.36
N GLY A 354 7.75 -17.75 -22.57
CA GLY A 354 7.89 -17.61 -21.13
C GLY A 354 8.80 -16.45 -20.71
N VAL A 355 9.05 -16.32 -19.41
CA VAL A 355 9.86 -15.21 -18.88
C VAL A 355 11.33 -15.35 -19.27
N GLU A 356 11.88 -16.55 -19.24
CA GLU A 356 13.29 -16.82 -19.54
C GLU A 356 13.61 -16.54 -21.00
N GLY A 357 12.78 -17.02 -21.93
CA GLY A 357 12.92 -16.72 -23.36
C GLY A 357 12.88 -15.21 -23.65
N ILE A 358 12.03 -14.46 -22.94
CA ILE A 358 12.01 -12.99 -23.04
C ILE A 358 13.31 -12.37 -22.54
N LEU A 359 13.87 -12.85 -21.43
CA LEU A 359 15.05 -12.24 -20.80
C LEU A 359 16.35 -12.49 -21.54
N GLU A 360 16.44 -13.55 -22.37
CA GLU A 360 17.59 -13.78 -23.25
C GLU A 360 17.84 -12.63 -24.23
N HIS A 361 16.77 -11.94 -24.65
CA HIS A 361 16.83 -10.77 -25.53
C HIS A 361 17.31 -9.49 -24.83
N THR A 362 17.55 -9.53 -23.52
CA THR A 362 17.77 -8.35 -22.67
C THR A 362 19.13 -8.37 -21.97
N LEU A 363 19.53 -7.23 -21.41
CA LEU A 363 20.75 -7.12 -20.58
C LEU A 363 20.56 -7.66 -19.14
N PHE A 364 19.60 -8.55 -18.91
CA PHE A 364 19.32 -9.11 -17.58
C PHE A 364 20.52 -9.88 -17.03
N LYS A 365 21.12 -10.78 -17.80
CA LYS A 365 22.31 -11.54 -17.36
C LYS A 365 23.48 -10.61 -17.03
N GLY A 366 23.60 -9.45 -17.67
CA GLY A 366 24.59 -8.40 -17.36
C GLY A 366 24.45 -7.79 -15.97
N THR A 367 23.26 -7.84 -15.36
CA THR A 367 23.06 -7.39 -13.97
C THR A 367 23.51 -8.41 -12.93
N TYR A 368 23.77 -9.66 -13.33
CA TYR A 368 24.17 -10.77 -12.46
C TYR A 368 23.19 -11.06 -11.31
N PHE A 369 21.89 -10.85 -11.54
CA PHE A 369 20.88 -11.34 -10.60
C PHE A 369 20.75 -12.86 -10.68
N PRO A 370 20.63 -13.57 -9.55
CA PRO A 370 20.54 -15.02 -9.53
C PRO A 370 19.22 -15.53 -10.12
N THR A 371 18.12 -14.80 -9.93
CA THR A 371 16.80 -15.14 -10.48
C THR A 371 16.02 -13.90 -10.92
N TRP A 372 15.09 -14.08 -11.86
CA TRP A 372 14.23 -13.01 -12.37
C TRP A 372 13.02 -12.70 -11.48
N GLU A 373 12.65 -13.62 -10.58
CA GLU A 373 11.42 -13.57 -9.77
C GLU A 373 11.31 -12.31 -8.89
N GLY A 374 12.45 -11.79 -8.45
CA GLY A 374 12.46 -10.59 -7.63
C GLY A 374 11.91 -9.37 -8.34
N LEU A 375 12.13 -9.24 -9.67
CA LEU A 375 11.73 -8.06 -10.47
C LEU A 375 10.25 -7.70 -10.27
N CYS A 376 9.42 -8.68 -9.88
CA CYS A 376 7.98 -8.59 -9.67
C CYS A 376 7.52 -8.37 -8.21
N LYS A 377 8.30 -8.73 -7.17
CA LYS A 377 7.79 -8.84 -5.79
C LYS A 377 7.55 -7.50 -5.06
N CYS A 378 8.10 -6.39 -5.56
CA CYS A 378 7.98 -5.09 -4.89
C CYS A 378 6.64 -4.37 -5.08
N TRP A 379 5.77 -4.80 -6.01
CA TRP A 379 4.46 -4.17 -6.21
C TRP A 379 3.43 -4.53 -5.12
N LEU A 380 3.55 -5.72 -4.52
CA LEU A 380 2.67 -6.17 -3.44
C LEU A 380 2.90 -5.37 -2.15
N GLY A 381 4.15 -5.07 -1.77
CA GLY A 381 4.48 -4.32 -0.55
C GLY A 381 4.01 -2.87 -0.54
N ARG A 382 3.95 -2.19 -1.70
CA ARG A 382 3.50 -0.79 -1.80
C ARG A 382 2.00 -0.63 -2.08
N ILE A 383 1.36 -1.53 -2.85
CA ILE A 383 -0.12 -1.53 -2.96
C ILE A 383 -0.74 -1.78 -1.59
N PHE A 384 -0.19 -2.68 -0.78
CA PHE A 384 -0.71 -2.91 0.57
C PHE A 384 -0.62 -1.65 1.45
N ARG A 385 0.44 -0.84 1.27
CA ARG A 385 0.62 0.45 1.97
C ARG A 385 -0.24 1.59 1.42
N GLU A 386 -0.43 1.69 0.10
CA GLU A 386 -1.20 2.78 -0.54
C GLU A 386 -2.71 2.50 -0.55
N ARG A 387 -3.16 1.24 -0.68
CA ARG A 387 -4.57 0.88 -0.44
C ARG A 387 -4.97 1.05 1.03
N ARG A 388 -4.08 0.83 2.02
CA ARG A 388 -4.39 1.13 3.43
C ARG A 388 -4.57 2.62 3.72
N ARG A 389 -3.87 3.51 3.01
CA ARG A 389 -4.05 4.97 3.17
C ARG A 389 -5.33 5.50 2.49
N ALA A 390 -5.80 4.86 1.42
CA ALA A 390 -7.02 5.26 0.72
C ALA A 390 -8.29 4.46 1.13
N ALA A 391 -8.13 3.29 1.74
CA ALA A 391 -9.23 2.43 2.18
C ALA A 391 -9.05 2.01 3.64
N GLY A 392 -9.64 2.78 4.56
CA GLY A 392 -10.30 2.17 5.70
C GLY A 392 -11.62 1.58 5.21
N ILE A 393 -11.67 0.26 4.96
CA ILE A 393 -12.85 -0.64 5.01
C ILE A 393 -12.37 -2.04 4.56
N GLY A 394 -12.81 -3.06 5.32
CA GLY A 394 -12.28 -4.43 5.39
C GLY A 394 -12.55 -5.33 4.19
N GLY A 395 -11.92 -6.50 4.21
CA GLY A 395 -11.94 -7.48 3.13
C GLY A 395 -12.79 -8.73 3.42
N SER A 396 -13.50 -9.18 2.39
CA SER A 396 -13.61 -10.59 1.99
C SER A 396 -13.19 -10.65 0.50
N VAL A 397 -13.15 -11.81 -0.15
CA VAL A 397 -12.68 -12.05 -1.55
C VAL A 397 -11.17 -12.21 -1.79
N LEU A 398 -10.45 -12.87 -0.87
CA LEU A 398 -9.11 -13.44 -1.20
C LEU A 398 -9.01 -14.96 -0.95
N GLY A 399 -10.14 -15.67 -0.91
CA GLY A 399 -10.22 -17.07 -0.48
C GLY A 399 -10.21 -18.16 -1.57
N PHE A 400 -10.40 -17.84 -2.86
CA PHE A 400 -10.79 -18.88 -3.83
C PHE A 400 -9.78 -19.24 -4.94
N LEU A 401 -8.50 -18.84 -4.83
CA LEU A 401 -7.47 -19.18 -5.85
C LEU A 401 -6.42 -20.21 -5.41
N LEU A 402 -6.64 -20.94 -4.30
CA LEU A 402 -5.71 -21.97 -3.79
C LEU A 402 -6.40 -23.31 -3.52
N SER A 403 -7.12 -23.85 -4.50
CA SER A 403 -7.65 -25.22 -4.44
C SER A 403 -7.29 -26.03 -5.68
N LEU A 404 -6.01 -26.44 -5.79
CA LEU A 404 -5.58 -27.65 -6.51
C LEU A 404 -4.37 -28.26 -5.74
N PRO A 405 -4.24 -29.59 -5.69
CA PRO A 405 -3.58 -30.29 -4.59
C PRO A 405 -2.06 -30.21 -4.61
N ALA A 406 -1.48 -30.07 -3.41
CA ALA A 406 -0.05 -30.05 -3.17
C ALA A 406 0.55 -31.47 -3.19
N HIS A 407 1.57 -31.67 -4.02
CA HIS A 407 2.58 -32.71 -3.79
C HIS A 407 3.95 -32.06 -3.54
N GLN A 408 4.47 -32.33 -2.33
CA GLN A 408 5.84 -32.20 -1.80
C GLN A 408 6.53 -30.81 -1.77
N PRO A 409 6.87 -30.30 -0.56
CA PRO A 409 7.78 -29.17 -0.42
C PRO A 409 9.23 -29.67 -0.32
N LEU A 410 10.03 -29.44 -1.37
CA LEU A 410 11.49 -29.44 -1.24
C LEU A 410 11.93 -28.03 -0.82
N LEU A 411 12.66 -27.98 0.29
CA LEU A 411 13.37 -26.80 0.83
C LEU A 411 14.17 -26.09 -0.28
N PHE A 412 13.73 -24.90 -0.69
CA PHE A 412 14.56 -23.97 -1.47
C PHE A 412 14.90 -22.73 -0.63
N SER A 413 16.20 -22.55 -0.42
CA SER A 413 16.82 -21.38 0.19
C SER A 413 16.48 -20.11 -0.60
N LEU A 414 16.01 -19.08 0.11
CA LEU A 414 15.62 -17.79 -0.47
C LEU A 414 16.86 -17.04 -0.97
N SER A 415 16.96 -16.89 -2.30
CA SER A 415 17.99 -16.12 -3.00
C SER A 415 17.53 -14.67 -3.29
N PRO A 416 18.46 -13.71 -3.49
CA PRO A 416 18.18 -12.26 -3.49
C PRO A 416 17.37 -11.77 -4.71
N MET A 417 16.49 -10.79 -4.49
CA MET A 417 15.41 -10.38 -5.40
C MET A 417 15.59 -8.95 -5.99
N PRO A 418 15.63 -8.78 -7.33
CA PRO A 418 15.72 -7.46 -8.01
C PRO A 418 14.43 -6.61 -8.08
N VAL A 419 14.45 -5.28 -8.30
CA VAL A 419 13.25 -4.39 -8.27
C VAL A 419 13.38 -3.25 -9.30
N TRP A 420 12.32 -2.91 -10.04
CA TRP A 420 12.23 -1.70 -10.86
C TRP A 420 11.62 -0.52 -10.07
N GLU A 421 12.29 0.65 -10.05
CA GLU A 421 11.70 1.85 -9.44
C GLU A 421 10.70 2.55 -10.39
N LYS A 422 9.52 2.93 -9.86
CA LYS A 422 8.62 3.88 -10.52
C LYS A 422 9.38 5.19 -10.72
N ALA A 423 9.29 5.79 -11.92
CA ALA A 423 9.83 7.10 -12.31
C ALA A 423 10.60 7.77 -11.16
N SER A 424 11.92 7.56 -11.14
CA SER A 424 12.81 7.96 -10.03
C SER A 424 12.33 9.24 -9.35
N GLY A 425 12.38 9.33 -8.03
CA GLY A 425 12.05 10.58 -7.30
C GLY A 425 12.75 11.82 -7.87
N PHE A 426 13.83 11.63 -8.63
CA PHE A 426 14.44 12.61 -9.51
C PHE A 426 13.55 13.15 -10.65
N GLU A 427 12.91 12.32 -11.48
CA GLU A 427 12.04 12.79 -12.57
C GLU A 427 10.84 13.58 -12.06
N GLU A 428 10.24 13.13 -10.96
CA GLU A 428 9.10 13.81 -10.36
C GLU A 428 9.52 15.12 -9.69
N SER A 429 10.61 15.13 -8.93
CA SER A 429 11.16 16.38 -8.36
C SER A 429 11.60 17.39 -9.42
N MET A 430 12.10 16.93 -10.58
CA MET A 430 12.48 17.80 -11.70
C MET A 430 11.28 18.33 -12.48
N LYS A 431 10.15 17.60 -12.54
CA LYS A 431 8.92 18.11 -13.18
C LYS A 431 8.37 19.36 -12.49
N TYR A 432 8.47 19.43 -11.16
CA TYR A 432 8.00 20.57 -10.37
C TYR A 432 9.02 21.71 -10.26
N LYS A 433 10.24 21.52 -10.77
CA LYS A 433 11.21 22.61 -10.89
C LYS A 433 10.99 23.42 -12.16
N LYS A 434 11.31 24.71 -12.09
CA LYS A 434 11.28 25.61 -13.26
C LYS A 434 12.45 25.25 -14.18
N LEU A 435 12.15 24.51 -15.25
CA LEU A 435 13.10 24.05 -16.27
C LEU A 435 12.81 24.72 -17.62
N THR A 436 13.84 24.86 -18.45
CA THR A 436 13.68 25.30 -19.84
C THR A 436 13.00 24.23 -20.70
N ASN A 437 12.40 24.62 -21.83
CA ASN A 437 11.75 23.66 -22.74
C ASN A 437 12.73 22.63 -23.31
N ALA A 438 13.99 23.02 -23.52
CA ALA A 438 15.06 22.10 -23.93
C ALA A 438 15.37 21.05 -22.85
N GLN A 439 15.43 21.46 -21.57
CA GLN A 439 15.63 20.54 -20.45
C GLN A 439 14.45 19.56 -20.30
N ARG A 440 13.21 20.02 -20.53
CA ARG A 440 12.02 19.13 -20.54
C ARG A 440 12.05 18.11 -21.68
N SER A 441 12.59 18.49 -22.84
CA SER A 441 12.81 17.55 -23.94
C SER A 441 13.85 16.49 -23.56
N GLY A 442 14.98 16.91 -22.96
CA GLY A 442 16.01 16.00 -22.43
C GLY A 442 15.48 15.01 -21.38
N LEU A 443 14.60 15.45 -20.48
CA LEU A 443 13.95 14.57 -19.49
C LEU A 443 13.11 13.46 -20.15
N ASN A 444 12.48 13.73 -21.29
CA ASN A 444 11.72 12.69 -22.01
C ASN A 444 12.62 11.68 -22.74
N GLN A 445 13.92 11.93 -22.87
CA GLN A 445 14.86 10.97 -23.47
C GLN A 445 15.34 9.91 -22.49
N ILE A 446 15.30 10.17 -21.17
CA ILE A 446 15.80 9.25 -20.13
C ILE A 446 15.09 7.88 -20.18
N PRO A 447 13.75 7.80 -20.27
CA PRO A 447 13.07 6.50 -20.34
C PRO A 447 13.35 5.74 -21.65
N ASN A 448 13.51 6.47 -22.77
CA ASN A 448 13.88 5.85 -24.05
C ASN A 448 15.29 5.30 -24.01
N ARG A 449 16.22 5.99 -23.34
CA ARG A 449 17.58 5.53 -23.12
C ARG A 449 17.63 4.25 -22.28
N ARG A 450 16.82 4.18 -21.22
CA ARG A 450 16.64 2.99 -20.39
C ARG A 450 16.10 1.81 -21.19
N PHE A 451 15.05 2.05 -21.98
CA PHE A 451 14.48 1.04 -22.88
C PHE A 451 15.52 0.52 -23.90
N THR A 452 16.29 1.44 -24.51
CA THR A 452 17.33 1.06 -25.49
C THR A 452 18.44 0.25 -24.85
N LEU A 453 18.83 0.57 -23.61
CA LEU A 453 19.85 -0.16 -22.86
C LEU A 453 19.37 -1.55 -22.44
N TRP A 454 18.11 -1.68 -22.02
CA TRP A 454 17.53 -2.97 -21.62
C TRP A 454 17.51 -3.98 -22.78
N TRP A 455 17.07 -3.54 -23.96
CA TRP A 455 17.00 -4.36 -25.18
C TRP A 455 18.27 -4.30 -26.02
N SER A 456 19.39 -3.80 -25.48
CA SER A 456 20.60 -3.56 -26.26
C SER A 456 21.18 -4.81 -26.94
N PRO A 457 21.17 -6.03 -26.33
CA PRO A 457 21.73 -7.21 -27.00
C PRO A 457 20.97 -7.59 -28.29
N THR A 458 19.67 -7.33 -28.34
CA THR A 458 18.83 -7.59 -29.53
C THR A 458 18.86 -6.42 -30.51
N ILE A 459 18.87 -5.17 -30.03
CA ILE A 459 18.83 -3.98 -30.88
C ILE A 459 20.19 -3.73 -31.56
N ASN A 460 21.31 -3.98 -30.88
CA ASN A 460 22.67 -3.79 -31.37
C ASN A 460 23.35 -5.14 -31.67
N ARG A 461 22.69 -5.94 -32.52
CA ARG A 461 23.13 -7.27 -32.92
C ARG A 461 23.96 -7.27 -34.21
N ALA A 462 24.79 -8.29 -34.41
CA ALA A 462 25.65 -8.46 -35.58
C ALA A 462 24.89 -8.91 -36.85
N ASN A 463 23.80 -9.66 -36.74
CA ASN A 463 22.99 -10.12 -37.88
C ASN A 463 22.15 -8.97 -38.48
N VAL A 464 22.84 -8.11 -39.23
CA VAL A 464 22.30 -6.90 -39.85
C VAL A 464 22.68 -6.90 -41.32
N TYR A 465 21.69 -6.77 -42.20
CA TYR A 465 21.83 -6.88 -43.67
C TYR A 465 22.87 -5.91 -44.28
N VAL A 466 23.08 -4.73 -43.67
CA VAL A 466 24.12 -3.75 -44.00
C VAL A 466 24.47 -2.96 -42.73
N GLY A 467 25.74 -2.92 -42.30
CA GLY A 467 26.16 -2.13 -41.14
C GLY A 467 27.67 -1.85 -41.10
N PHE A 468 28.03 -0.60 -40.79
CA PHE A 468 29.40 -0.24 -40.42
C PHE A 468 29.63 -0.60 -38.94
N GLN A 469 30.54 -1.52 -38.68
CA GLN A 469 30.96 -1.88 -37.32
C GLN A 469 31.93 -0.82 -36.81
N VAL A 470 31.61 -0.20 -35.67
CA VAL A 470 32.45 0.83 -35.03
C VAL A 470 32.73 0.43 -33.59
N GLN A 471 34.00 0.44 -33.19
CA GLN A 471 34.39 0.24 -31.80
C GLN A 471 34.23 1.54 -30.99
N LEU A 472 33.75 1.44 -29.76
CA LEU A 472 33.67 2.58 -28.83
C LEU A 472 35.02 2.86 -28.16
N ASP A 473 35.39 4.14 -28.06
CA ASP A 473 36.65 4.57 -27.46
C ASP A 473 36.83 4.02 -26.03
N LEU A 474 38.06 3.55 -25.73
CA LEU A 474 38.47 3.00 -24.43
C LEU A 474 37.71 1.73 -23.99
N THR A 475 36.97 1.09 -24.88
CA THR A 475 36.20 -0.13 -24.60
C THR A 475 36.29 -1.12 -25.75
N GLY A 476 35.99 -2.39 -25.49
CA GLY A 476 35.91 -3.44 -26.50
C GLY A 476 34.54 -3.57 -27.19
N ILE A 477 33.67 -2.57 -27.07
CA ILE A 477 32.27 -2.69 -27.50
C ILE A 477 32.11 -2.29 -28.98
N PHE A 478 31.47 -3.15 -29.76
CA PHE A 478 31.11 -2.88 -31.15
C PHE A 478 29.68 -2.36 -31.29
N MET A 479 29.52 -1.30 -32.08
CA MET A 479 28.24 -0.74 -32.47
C MET A 479 27.96 -1.12 -33.92
N HIS A 480 26.88 -1.86 -34.17
CA HIS A 480 26.45 -2.29 -35.51
C HIS A 480 25.52 -1.27 -36.18
N GLY A 481 25.46 -0.04 -35.67
CA GLY A 481 24.72 1.07 -36.26
C GLY A 481 24.76 2.33 -35.42
N LYS A 482 24.35 3.46 -36.00
CA LYS A 482 24.28 4.75 -35.32
C LYS A 482 23.04 4.83 -34.42
N ILE A 483 23.16 4.33 -33.19
CA ILE A 483 22.13 4.41 -32.14
C ILE A 483 22.63 5.34 -31.01
N PRO A 484 22.34 6.65 -31.06
CA PRO A 484 22.94 7.63 -30.14
C PRO A 484 22.57 7.41 -28.67
N THR A 485 21.33 7.00 -28.40
CA THR A 485 20.83 6.75 -27.04
C THR A 485 21.61 5.62 -26.37
N LEU A 486 21.90 4.55 -27.10
CA LEU A 486 22.68 3.42 -26.60
C LEU A 486 24.14 3.80 -26.37
N LYS A 487 24.76 4.52 -27.33
CA LYS A 487 26.15 4.99 -27.20
C LYS A 487 26.35 5.80 -25.91
N ILE A 488 25.43 6.71 -25.59
CA ILE A 488 25.49 7.51 -24.35
C ILE A 488 25.42 6.62 -23.11
N SER A 489 24.51 5.64 -23.08
CA SER A 489 24.38 4.73 -21.93
C SER A 489 25.65 3.91 -21.68
N LEU A 490 26.23 3.34 -22.74
CA LEU A 490 27.43 2.50 -22.64
C LEU A 490 28.64 3.32 -22.19
N ILE A 491 28.81 4.55 -22.69
CA ILE A 491 29.85 5.48 -22.23
C ILE A 491 29.67 5.80 -20.73
N GLN A 492 28.43 6.01 -20.27
CA GLN A 492 28.17 6.28 -18.85
C GLN A 492 28.47 5.07 -17.95
N ILE A 493 28.22 3.86 -18.41
CA ILE A 493 28.56 2.63 -17.68
C ILE A 493 30.08 2.50 -17.57
N PHE A 494 30.80 2.62 -18.68
CA PHE A 494 32.26 2.39 -18.72
C PHE A 494 33.12 3.63 -18.41
N ARG A 495 32.53 4.71 -17.88
CA ARG A 495 33.25 5.94 -17.50
C ARG A 495 34.39 5.69 -16.51
N ALA A 496 35.37 6.60 -16.50
CA ALA A 496 36.57 6.51 -15.65
C ALA A 496 37.37 5.21 -15.86
N HIS A 497 37.56 4.85 -17.13
CA HIS A 497 38.42 3.73 -17.57
C HIS A 497 38.01 2.37 -16.98
N LEU A 498 36.70 2.13 -16.78
CA LEU A 498 36.23 0.93 -16.11
C LEU A 498 36.64 -0.36 -16.83
N TRP A 499 36.70 -0.36 -18.17
CA TRP A 499 37.14 -1.53 -18.95
C TRP A 499 38.58 -1.95 -18.61
N GLN A 500 39.49 -0.99 -18.58
CA GLN A 500 40.89 -1.22 -18.19
C GLN A 500 41.00 -1.69 -16.73
N LYS A 501 40.24 -1.05 -15.82
CA LYS A 501 40.21 -1.43 -14.41
C LYS A 501 39.70 -2.85 -14.16
N ILE A 502 38.70 -3.30 -14.93
CA ILE A 502 38.21 -4.69 -14.84
C ILE A 502 39.31 -5.65 -15.26
N HIS A 503 39.97 -5.41 -16.40
CA HIS A 503 41.06 -6.27 -16.88
C HIS A 503 42.17 -6.34 -15.83
N GLU A 504 42.66 -5.20 -15.35
CA GLU A 504 43.74 -5.16 -14.35
C GLU A 504 43.34 -5.81 -13.01
N SER A 505 42.12 -5.56 -12.53
CA SER A 505 41.60 -6.15 -11.29
C SER A 505 41.57 -7.68 -11.36
N VAL A 506 41.12 -8.25 -12.49
CA VAL A 506 41.08 -9.71 -12.68
C VAL A 506 42.48 -10.30 -12.80
N VAL A 507 43.40 -9.63 -13.50
CA VAL A 507 44.82 -10.04 -13.59
C VAL A 507 45.45 -10.10 -12.19
N MET A 508 45.20 -9.08 -11.35
CA MET A 508 45.73 -9.03 -9.99
C MET A 508 45.16 -10.13 -9.09
N ASP A 509 43.86 -10.39 -9.15
CA ASP A 509 43.23 -11.45 -8.35
C ASP A 509 43.79 -12.83 -8.72
N LEU A 510 43.98 -13.12 -10.02
CA LEU A 510 44.58 -14.39 -10.45
C LEU A 510 46.06 -14.50 -10.03
N CYS A 511 46.82 -13.39 -10.08
CA CYS A 511 48.20 -13.37 -9.60
C CYS A 511 48.28 -13.78 -8.11
N GLN A 512 47.42 -13.20 -7.26
CA GLN A 512 47.35 -13.54 -5.84
C GLN A 512 46.93 -14.99 -5.59
N VAL A 513 46.06 -15.55 -6.42
CA VAL A 513 45.67 -16.96 -6.33
C VAL A 513 46.85 -17.87 -6.68
N PHE A 514 47.62 -17.55 -7.73
CA PHE A 514 48.81 -18.33 -8.08
C PHE A 514 49.92 -18.21 -7.03
N ASP A 515 50.07 -17.04 -6.39
CA ASP A 515 51.03 -16.83 -5.29
C ASP A 515 50.71 -17.67 -4.04
N GLN A 516 49.43 -18.01 -3.81
CA GLN A 516 49.01 -18.88 -2.70
C GLN A 516 49.29 -20.36 -2.97
N GLU A 517 49.42 -20.76 -4.24
CA GLU A 517 49.52 -22.17 -4.68
C GLU A 517 50.91 -22.51 -5.26
N LEU A 518 51.95 -21.75 -4.89
CA LEU A 518 53.31 -21.93 -5.41
C LEU A 518 53.86 -23.35 -5.18
N GLU A 519 53.74 -23.85 -3.95
CA GLU A 519 54.27 -25.18 -3.57
C GLU A 519 53.46 -26.31 -4.21
N ALA A 520 52.13 -26.20 -4.22
CA ALA A 520 51.23 -27.26 -4.70
C ALA A 520 51.32 -27.46 -6.23
N LEU A 521 51.61 -26.40 -6.99
CA LEU A 521 51.71 -26.43 -8.45
C LEU A 521 53.16 -26.42 -8.97
N GLU A 522 54.15 -26.51 -8.07
CA GLU A 522 55.58 -26.47 -8.40
C GLU A 522 55.98 -25.21 -9.20
N ILE A 523 55.43 -24.05 -8.80
CA ILE A 523 55.73 -22.75 -9.40
C ILE A 523 56.92 -22.12 -8.66
N GLU A 524 57.96 -21.74 -9.39
CA GLU A 524 59.12 -21.01 -8.86
C GLU A 524 58.76 -19.56 -8.54
N THR A 525 58.19 -18.85 -9.52
CA THR A 525 57.75 -17.46 -9.38
C THR A 525 56.56 -17.17 -10.28
N VAL A 526 55.68 -16.27 -9.81
CA VAL A 526 54.58 -15.68 -10.58
C VAL A 526 54.97 -14.26 -10.95
N GLN A 527 55.10 -13.99 -12.24
CA GLN A 527 55.41 -12.65 -12.74
C GLN A 527 54.20 -12.05 -13.44
N LYS A 528 53.69 -10.93 -12.92
CA LYS A 528 52.75 -10.07 -13.66
C LYS A 528 53.51 -9.28 -14.72
N GLU A 529 53.07 -9.38 -15.97
CA GLU A 529 53.67 -8.65 -17.08
C GLU A 529 53.29 -7.17 -17.09
N THR A 530 54.16 -6.35 -17.70
CA THR A 530 53.87 -4.92 -17.88
C THR A 530 52.91 -4.72 -19.06
N ILE A 531 51.62 -4.63 -18.74
CA ILE A 531 50.56 -4.57 -19.75
C ILE A 531 50.48 -3.19 -20.40
N HIS A 532 50.44 -3.15 -21.74
CA HIS A 532 50.19 -1.91 -22.47
C HIS A 532 48.79 -1.34 -22.14
N PRO A 533 48.63 -0.01 -21.88
CA PRO A 533 47.36 0.56 -21.41
C PRO A 533 46.13 0.32 -22.29
N ARG A 534 46.34 0.05 -23.59
CA ARG A 534 45.26 -0.22 -24.56
C ARG A 534 45.01 -1.70 -24.86
N LYS A 535 45.79 -2.61 -24.28
CA LYS A 535 45.73 -4.04 -24.58
C LYS A 535 44.35 -4.63 -24.28
N SER A 536 43.77 -4.26 -23.14
CA SER A 536 42.48 -4.76 -22.66
C SER A 536 41.31 -4.61 -23.65
N TYR A 537 41.36 -3.63 -24.57
CA TYR A 537 40.34 -3.43 -25.61
C TYR A 537 40.90 -3.49 -27.04
N LYS A 538 42.10 -4.06 -27.24
CA LYS A 538 42.62 -4.35 -28.58
C LYS A 538 42.13 -5.73 -29.02
N MET A 539 41.19 -5.77 -29.96
CA MET A 539 40.50 -7.01 -30.36
C MET A 539 41.17 -7.78 -31.51
N ASN A 540 42.30 -7.26 -32.03
CA ASN A 540 42.99 -7.80 -33.20
C ASN A 540 44.30 -8.52 -32.85
N SER A 541 44.92 -8.20 -31.71
CA SER A 541 46.14 -8.87 -31.23
C SER A 541 46.25 -8.75 -29.72
N SER A 542 47.05 -9.61 -29.10
CA SER A 542 47.22 -9.66 -27.65
C SER A 542 48.68 -9.96 -27.23
N CYS A 543 48.91 -9.98 -25.92
CA CYS A 543 50.14 -10.38 -25.23
C CYS A 543 49.79 -11.08 -23.90
N ALA A 544 50.74 -11.80 -23.32
CA ALA A 544 50.58 -12.40 -22.00
C ALA A 544 50.36 -11.34 -20.90
N ASP A 545 49.52 -11.66 -19.91
CA ASP A 545 49.30 -10.81 -18.72
C ASP A 545 50.05 -11.33 -17.49
N ILE A 546 50.14 -12.66 -17.34
CA ILE A 546 50.85 -13.35 -16.26
C ILE A 546 51.75 -14.41 -16.87
N LEU A 547 52.95 -14.56 -16.33
CA LEU A 547 53.92 -15.57 -16.70
C LEU A 547 54.30 -16.37 -15.45
N LEU A 548 54.14 -17.69 -15.52
CA LEU A 548 54.51 -18.64 -14.47
C LEU A 548 55.80 -19.36 -14.88
N PHE A 549 56.75 -19.44 -13.94
CA PHE A 549 57.99 -20.21 -14.10
C PHE A 549 57.90 -21.51 -13.31
N ALA A 550 58.22 -22.63 -13.94
CA ALA A 550 58.21 -23.93 -13.28
C ALA A 550 59.49 -24.13 -12.44
N ALA A 551 59.36 -24.69 -11.24
CA ALA A 551 60.51 -25.06 -10.42
C ALA A 551 61.40 -26.14 -11.08
N TYR A 552 60.81 -26.99 -11.94
CA TYR A 552 61.54 -27.96 -12.76
C TYR A 552 61.02 -28.01 -14.21
N LYS A 553 59.96 -28.80 -14.47
CA LYS A 553 59.30 -28.94 -15.79
C LYS A 553 57.85 -29.39 -15.60
N TRP A 554 56.91 -28.76 -16.33
CA TRP A 554 55.52 -29.23 -16.40
C TRP A 554 55.28 -30.09 -17.63
N ASN A 555 54.59 -31.22 -17.45
CA ASN A 555 53.99 -31.99 -18.52
C ASN A 555 52.65 -31.37 -18.89
N VAL A 556 52.50 -30.91 -20.14
CA VAL A 556 51.33 -30.13 -20.55
C VAL A 556 50.47 -30.91 -21.55
N SER A 557 49.16 -30.81 -21.40
CA SER A 557 48.18 -31.37 -22.33
C SER A 557 48.08 -30.59 -23.64
N LYS A 558 47.37 -31.17 -24.61
CA LYS A 558 46.91 -30.43 -25.81
C LYS A 558 45.87 -29.38 -25.41
N PRO A 559 45.69 -28.29 -26.20
CA PRO A 559 44.71 -27.27 -25.89
C PRO A 559 43.28 -27.81 -25.77
N SER A 560 42.67 -27.65 -24.59
CA SER A 560 41.30 -28.09 -24.29
C SER A 560 40.52 -27.00 -23.55
N LEU A 561 39.19 -27.13 -23.47
CA LEU A 561 38.34 -26.18 -22.76
C LEU A 561 38.45 -26.38 -21.25
N LEU A 562 38.10 -25.34 -20.49
CA LEU A 562 38.12 -25.34 -19.03
C LEU A 562 37.30 -26.49 -18.42
N ASN A 563 36.17 -26.84 -19.00
CA ASN A 563 35.24 -27.84 -18.47
C ASN A 563 35.44 -29.25 -19.03
N ASP A 564 36.41 -29.44 -19.94
CA ASP A 564 36.73 -30.77 -20.46
C ASP A 564 37.41 -31.62 -19.38
N THR A 565 36.94 -32.85 -19.19
CA THR A 565 37.37 -33.77 -18.12
C THR A 565 38.45 -34.76 -18.54
N LYS A 566 38.70 -34.92 -19.85
CA LYS A 566 39.65 -35.89 -20.39
C LYS A 566 40.86 -35.17 -20.99
N ASP A 567 41.84 -34.86 -20.15
CA ASP A 567 43.15 -34.38 -20.61
C ASP A 567 44.19 -35.51 -20.53
N SER A 568 44.96 -35.70 -21.59
CA SER A 568 46.18 -36.51 -21.56
C SER A 568 47.40 -35.60 -21.44
N PHE A 569 48.27 -35.87 -20.48
CA PHE A 569 49.47 -35.07 -20.20
C PHE A 569 50.74 -35.65 -20.87
N ASP A 570 50.59 -36.51 -21.86
CA ASP A 570 51.69 -37.12 -22.63
C ASP A 570 52.28 -36.16 -23.69
N GLY A 571 52.02 -34.86 -23.56
CA GLY A 571 52.37 -33.81 -24.52
C GLY A 571 53.78 -33.24 -24.32
N ALA A 572 53.97 -31.99 -24.76
CA ALA A 572 55.25 -31.29 -24.64
C ALA A 572 55.54 -30.87 -23.19
N THR A 573 56.82 -30.84 -22.83
CA THR A 573 57.27 -30.29 -21.54
C THR A 573 57.60 -28.81 -21.66
N THR A 574 57.21 -28.01 -20.67
CA THR A 574 57.47 -26.56 -20.65
C THR A 574 58.02 -26.09 -19.31
N GLN A 575 58.74 -24.98 -19.33
CA GLN A 575 59.23 -24.27 -18.14
C GLN A 575 58.55 -22.90 -17.96
N LYS A 576 57.90 -22.38 -19.00
CA LYS A 576 57.22 -21.08 -18.98
C LYS A 576 55.78 -21.26 -19.41
N TYR A 577 54.85 -20.75 -18.62
CA TYR A 577 53.43 -20.84 -18.89
C TYR A 577 52.77 -19.47 -18.79
N TRP A 578 52.07 -19.04 -19.84
CA TRP A 578 51.41 -17.73 -19.86
C TRP A 578 49.91 -17.82 -19.64
N VAL A 579 49.35 -16.76 -19.06
CA VAL A 579 47.91 -16.52 -18.93
C VAL A 579 47.56 -15.20 -19.62
N ASP A 580 46.57 -15.23 -20.50
CA ASP A 580 46.04 -14.05 -21.21
C ASP A 580 44.55 -13.87 -20.89
N ILE A 581 44.16 -12.72 -20.34
CA ILE A 581 42.78 -12.38 -20.02
C ILE A 581 42.19 -11.48 -21.11
N GLN A 582 41.09 -11.95 -21.70
CA GLN A 582 40.32 -11.26 -22.74
C GLN A 582 38.95 -10.86 -22.21
N LEU A 583 38.62 -9.57 -22.34
CA LEU A 583 37.28 -9.06 -22.05
C LEU A 583 36.48 -8.95 -23.35
N ARG A 584 35.17 -9.23 -23.27
CA ARG A 584 34.24 -9.13 -24.39
C ARG A 584 32.93 -8.47 -23.95
N TRP A 585 32.23 -7.86 -24.89
CA TRP A 585 30.83 -7.46 -24.74
C TRP A 585 29.98 -8.14 -25.81
N GLY A 586 29.26 -9.22 -25.46
CA GLY A 586 28.45 -10.01 -26.39
C GLY A 586 27.13 -9.36 -26.80
N ASP A 587 26.52 -9.93 -27.85
CA ASP A 587 25.18 -9.60 -28.33
C ASP A 587 24.30 -10.85 -28.43
N PHE A 588 23.02 -10.69 -28.81
CA PHE A 588 22.09 -11.82 -28.85
C PHE A 588 22.54 -12.93 -29.84
N ASP A 589 23.17 -12.55 -30.96
CA ASP A 589 23.62 -13.48 -31.99
C ASP A 589 24.90 -14.23 -31.59
N SER A 590 25.78 -13.58 -30.84
CA SER A 590 27.10 -14.08 -30.49
C SER A 590 27.44 -13.70 -29.05
N HIS A 591 27.09 -14.60 -28.13
CA HIS A 591 27.44 -14.52 -26.70
C HIS A 591 28.02 -15.83 -26.16
N ASP A 592 28.18 -16.86 -27.00
CA ASP A 592 28.92 -18.07 -26.64
C ASP A 592 30.40 -17.72 -26.43
N ILE A 593 30.84 -17.83 -25.19
CA ILE A 593 32.19 -17.46 -24.76
C ILE A 593 33.21 -18.57 -25.04
N GLU A 594 32.80 -19.84 -25.07
CA GLU A 594 33.71 -20.97 -25.32
C GLU A 594 34.20 -20.97 -26.76
N ARG A 595 33.27 -20.76 -27.69
CA ARG A 595 33.59 -20.62 -29.11
C ARG A 595 34.49 -19.40 -29.35
N TYR A 596 34.28 -18.31 -28.61
CA TYR A 596 35.07 -17.09 -28.73
C TYR A 596 36.52 -17.28 -28.24
N THR A 597 36.71 -17.83 -27.03
CA THR A 597 38.05 -18.04 -26.46
C THR A 597 38.86 -19.00 -27.29
N ARG A 598 38.25 -20.09 -27.77
CA ARG A 598 38.90 -21.04 -28.68
C ARG A 598 39.35 -20.38 -29.98
N ALA A 599 38.46 -19.63 -30.64
CA ALA A 599 38.78 -18.95 -31.89
C ALA A 599 39.94 -17.96 -31.68
N LYS A 600 39.87 -17.12 -30.64
CA LYS A 600 40.91 -16.12 -30.35
C LYS A 600 42.25 -16.72 -29.93
N PHE A 601 42.24 -17.83 -29.17
CA PHE A 601 43.46 -18.54 -28.83
C PHE A 601 44.17 -19.06 -30.08
N LEU A 602 43.44 -19.71 -30.99
CA LEU A 602 44.01 -20.21 -32.25
C LEU A 602 44.46 -19.06 -33.15
N ASP A 603 43.68 -17.99 -33.27
CA ASP A 603 44.05 -16.80 -34.06
C ASP A 603 45.34 -16.18 -33.52
N TYR A 604 45.43 -15.90 -32.21
CA TYR A 604 46.58 -15.17 -31.65
C TYR A 604 47.84 -16.02 -31.49
N THR A 605 47.73 -17.35 -31.35
CA THR A 605 48.91 -18.22 -31.27
C THR A 605 49.48 -18.56 -32.64
N THR A 606 48.69 -18.43 -33.71
CA THR A 606 49.14 -18.63 -35.10
C THR A 606 49.52 -17.33 -35.80
N ASP A 607 48.96 -16.19 -35.37
CA ASP A 607 49.25 -14.87 -35.94
C ASP A 607 50.59 -14.29 -35.44
N ASN A 608 51.43 -13.85 -36.38
CA ASN A 608 52.75 -13.27 -36.09
C ASN A 608 52.68 -11.88 -35.43
N MET A 609 51.50 -11.24 -35.40
CA MET A 609 51.32 -9.93 -34.77
C MET A 609 51.19 -10.02 -33.23
N SER A 610 50.80 -11.18 -32.69
CA SER A 610 50.72 -11.42 -31.25
C SER A 610 51.97 -12.18 -30.80
N ILE A 611 52.60 -11.71 -29.73
CA ILE A 611 53.86 -12.31 -29.24
C ILE A 611 53.59 -12.87 -27.84
N TYR A 612 53.79 -14.18 -27.70
CA TYR A 612 53.73 -14.87 -26.41
C TYR A 612 55.12 -15.42 -26.03
N PRO A 613 55.48 -15.42 -24.73
CA PRO A 613 56.81 -15.85 -24.26
C PRO A 613 57.10 -17.36 -24.44
N SER A 614 56.05 -18.18 -24.61
CA SER A 614 56.14 -19.62 -24.84
C SER A 614 54.95 -20.11 -25.66
N PRO A 615 55.01 -21.29 -26.30
CA PRO A 615 53.87 -21.85 -27.04
C PRO A 615 52.77 -22.42 -26.12
N THR A 616 53.08 -22.61 -24.84
CA THR A 616 52.18 -23.20 -23.84
C THR A 616 51.59 -22.12 -22.93
N GLY A 617 50.27 -21.98 -22.96
CA GLY A 617 49.53 -21.12 -22.04
C GLY A 617 48.03 -21.28 -22.19
N VAL A 618 47.29 -20.43 -21.49
CA VAL A 618 45.82 -20.40 -21.44
C VAL A 618 45.27 -19.00 -21.67
N MET A 619 44.19 -18.94 -22.43
CA MET A 619 43.40 -17.73 -22.62
C MET A 619 42.09 -17.82 -21.84
N VAL A 620 41.84 -16.83 -20.98
CA VAL A 620 40.61 -16.70 -20.20
C VAL A 620 39.74 -15.60 -20.82
N GLY A 621 38.54 -15.94 -21.26
CA GLY A 621 37.58 -14.99 -21.82
C GLY A 621 36.45 -14.69 -20.84
N ILE A 622 36.09 -13.42 -20.71
CA ILE A 622 34.97 -12.94 -19.90
C ILE A 622 34.03 -12.10 -20.75
N ASP A 623 32.77 -12.52 -20.85
CA ASP A 623 31.70 -11.70 -21.43
C ASP A 623 31.06 -10.82 -20.35
N LEU A 624 31.26 -9.52 -20.47
CA LEU A 624 30.76 -8.51 -19.54
C LEU A 624 29.26 -8.21 -19.72
N ALA A 625 28.68 -8.50 -20.89
CA ALA A 625 27.26 -8.27 -21.14
C ALA A 625 26.39 -9.40 -20.58
N TYR A 626 26.92 -10.63 -20.57
CA TYR A 626 26.23 -11.84 -20.14
C TYR A 626 26.76 -12.44 -18.83
N ASN A 627 27.85 -11.89 -18.26
CA ASN A 627 28.58 -12.43 -17.10
C ASN A 627 28.99 -13.90 -17.28
N LEU A 628 29.35 -14.29 -18.50
CA LEU A 628 29.86 -15.63 -18.82
C LEU A 628 31.38 -15.62 -18.84
N HIS A 629 32.00 -16.75 -18.50
CA HIS A 629 33.44 -16.91 -18.61
C HIS A 629 33.78 -18.32 -19.09
N SER A 630 34.90 -18.45 -19.78
CA SER A 630 35.50 -19.73 -20.16
C SER A 630 36.99 -19.55 -20.36
N ALA A 631 37.72 -20.66 -20.43
CA ALA A 631 39.13 -20.66 -20.77
C ALA A 631 39.44 -21.75 -21.78
N TYR A 632 40.39 -21.48 -22.67
CA TYR A 632 40.90 -22.44 -23.65
C TYR A 632 42.41 -22.32 -23.73
N GLY A 633 43.08 -23.46 -23.72
CA GLY A 633 44.53 -23.52 -23.81
C GLY A 633 45.09 -24.82 -23.26
N ASN A 634 46.40 -24.83 -23.07
CA ASN A 634 47.12 -26.00 -22.60
C ASN A 634 47.04 -26.10 -21.07
N TRP A 635 47.01 -27.30 -20.51
CA TRP A 635 46.87 -27.49 -19.06
C TRP A 635 48.00 -28.37 -18.51
N PHE A 636 48.52 -28.02 -17.34
CA PHE A 636 49.38 -28.90 -16.55
C PHE A 636 48.60 -29.40 -15.32
N PRO A 637 49.02 -30.50 -14.67
CA PRO A 637 48.29 -31.10 -13.55
C PRO A 637 47.99 -30.06 -12.45
N GLY A 638 46.75 -30.04 -11.95
CA GLY A 638 46.31 -29.10 -10.91
C GLY A 638 45.85 -27.71 -11.40
N MET A 639 46.31 -27.25 -12.56
CA MET A 639 45.98 -25.91 -13.08
C MET A 639 44.50 -25.74 -13.43
N LYS A 640 43.90 -26.73 -14.10
CA LYS A 640 42.50 -26.65 -14.56
C LYS A 640 41.49 -26.55 -13.39
N PRO A 641 41.55 -27.41 -12.35
CA PRO A 641 40.73 -27.23 -11.14
C PRO A 641 40.94 -25.90 -10.43
N LEU A 642 42.19 -25.41 -10.37
CA LEU A 642 42.49 -24.12 -9.74
C LEU A 642 41.79 -22.96 -10.49
N VAL A 643 41.95 -22.90 -11.82
CA VAL A 643 41.32 -21.85 -12.64
C VAL A 643 39.80 -21.92 -12.57
N GLN A 644 39.20 -23.12 -12.50
CA GLN A 644 37.75 -23.28 -12.29
C GLN A 644 37.29 -22.64 -10.97
N GLN A 645 37.96 -22.94 -9.85
CA GLN A 645 37.61 -22.39 -8.54
C GLN A 645 37.89 -20.89 -8.46
N ALA A 646 39.04 -20.45 -8.98
CA ALA A 646 39.48 -19.07 -8.99
C ALA A 646 38.49 -18.20 -9.79
N MET A 647 38.14 -18.59 -11.02
CA MET A 647 37.24 -17.82 -11.86
C MET A 647 35.82 -17.76 -11.30
N ALA A 648 35.33 -18.84 -10.68
CA ALA A 648 34.05 -18.82 -9.98
C ALA A 648 34.04 -17.79 -8.83
N LYS A 649 35.14 -17.70 -8.07
CA LYS A 649 35.29 -16.73 -6.97
C LYS A 649 35.47 -15.29 -7.48
N VAL A 650 36.32 -15.07 -8.48
CA VAL A 650 36.57 -13.76 -9.09
C VAL A 650 35.28 -13.19 -9.70
N MET A 651 34.53 -14.00 -10.46
CA MET A 651 33.26 -13.57 -11.02
C MET A 651 32.24 -13.18 -9.94
N LYS A 652 32.31 -13.75 -8.73
CA LYS A 652 31.39 -13.41 -7.64
C LYS A 652 31.83 -12.19 -6.82
N ALA A 653 33.12 -12.08 -6.49
CA ALA A 653 33.62 -11.17 -5.45
C ALA A 653 34.42 -9.96 -5.97
N ASN A 654 34.78 -9.91 -7.26
CA ASN A 654 35.66 -8.85 -7.76
C ASN A 654 34.99 -7.44 -7.66
N PRO A 655 35.64 -6.46 -7.01
CA PRO A 655 35.08 -5.12 -6.83
C PRO A 655 34.82 -4.35 -8.14
N ALA A 656 35.64 -4.56 -9.18
CA ALA A 656 35.48 -3.87 -10.47
C ALA A 656 34.27 -4.42 -11.25
N LEU A 657 34.07 -5.74 -11.22
CA LEU A 657 32.87 -6.38 -11.77
C LEU A 657 31.61 -5.97 -10.99
N TYR A 658 31.71 -5.84 -9.66
CA TYR A 658 30.63 -5.31 -8.84
C TYR A 658 30.24 -3.88 -9.26
N VAL A 659 31.21 -2.98 -9.43
CA VAL A 659 30.94 -1.62 -9.92
C VAL A 659 30.30 -1.61 -11.31
N LEU A 660 30.71 -2.51 -12.22
CA LEU A 660 30.08 -2.67 -13.53
C LEU A 660 28.60 -3.03 -13.38
N ARG A 661 28.31 -4.08 -12.59
CA ARG A 661 26.93 -4.54 -12.31
C ARG A 661 26.09 -3.42 -11.72
N GLU A 662 26.64 -2.65 -10.79
CA GLU A 662 25.91 -1.56 -10.13
C GLU A 662 25.66 -0.38 -11.05
N ARG A 663 26.55 -0.13 -12.00
CA ARG A 663 26.32 0.88 -13.04
C ARG A 663 25.31 0.42 -14.08
N ILE A 664 25.33 -0.86 -14.48
CA ILE A 664 24.31 -1.45 -15.36
C ILE A 664 22.95 -1.37 -14.66
N ARG A 665 22.87 -1.80 -13.39
CA ARG A 665 21.67 -1.71 -12.54
C ARG A 665 21.17 -0.27 -12.41
N LYS A 666 22.02 0.70 -12.05
CA LYS A 666 21.65 2.13 -11.99
C LYS A 666 21.21 2.68 -13.36
N GLY A 667 21.86 2.26 -14.45
CA GLY A 667 21.51 2.65 -15.82
C GLY A 667 20.14 2.10 -16.25
N LEU A 668 19.83 0.87 -15.82
CA LEU A 668 18.54 0.22 -16.00
C LEU A 668 17.51 0.66 -14.95
N GLN A 669 17.93 1.31 -13.87
CA GLN A 669 17.12 1.63 -12.68
C GLN A 669 16.54 0.36 -12.01
N LEU A 670 17.36 -0.69 -12.00
CA LEU A 670 17.15 -1.93 -11.28
C LEU A 670 17.86 -1.84 -9.94
N TYR A 671 17.17 -2.21 -8.87
CA TYR A 671 17.70 -2.26 -7.53
C TYR A 671 17.40 -3.62 -6.95
N SER A 672 18.40 -4.41 -6.59
CA SER A 672 18.15 -5.63 -5.82
C SER A 672 18.12 -5.37 -4.34
N SER A 673 17.37 -6.22 -3.65
CA SER A 673 17.74 -6.63 -2.30
C SER A 673 18.96 -7.56 -2.37
N GLU A 674 20.04 -7.14 -3.02
CA GLU A 674 21.31 -7.82 -2.78
C GLU A 674 21.62 -7.73 -1.29
N PRO A 675 22.36 -8.69 -0.73
CA PRO A 675 22.81 -8.56 0.63
C PRO A 675 23.85 -7.43 0.69
N THR A 676 23.39 -6.18 0.70
CA THR A 676 23.86 -5.29 1.76
C THR A 676 23.77 -6.10 3.02
N GLU A 677 24.81 -6.10 3.86
CA GLU A 677 24.77 -6.87 5.11
C GLU A 677 23.38 -6.84 5.70
N PRO A 678 22.82 -8.04 6.01
CA PRO A 678 21.39 -8.19 6.21
C PRO A 678 20.94 -7.11 7.18
N TYR A 679 19.96 -6.33 6.74
CA TYR A 679 19.39 -5.31 7.60
C TYR A 679 19.00 -5.97 8.92
N LEU A 680 19.04 -5.19 9.98
CA LEU A 680 18.55 -5.69 11.26
C LEU A 680 17.08 -6.09 11.12
N SER A 681 16.82 -7.37 11.37
CA SER A 681 15.56 -8.09 11.24
C SER A 681 15.34 -8.93 12.50
N SER A 682 14.18 -9.57 12.65
CA SER A 682 13.93 -10.44 13.81
C SER A 682 14.75 -11.74 13.79
N GLN A 683 15.35 -12.11 12.65
CA GLN A 683 16.15 -13.33 12.50
C GLN A 683 17.61 -13.15 12.98
N ASN A 684 18.22 -11.99 12.70
CA ASN A 684 19.58 -11.63 13.10
C ASN A 684 19.64 -10.74 14.36
N TYR A 685 18.51 -10.61 15.08
CA TYR A 685 18.41 -9.78 16.29
C TYR A 685 19.41 -10.16 17.39
N GLY A 686 19.83 -11.44 17.45
CA GLY A 686 20.84 -11.92 18.39
C GLY A 686 22.25 -11.34 18.17
N GLU A 687 22.58 -10.87 16.95
CA GLU A 687 23.90 -10.30 16.64
C GLU A 687 24.19 -9.02 17.43
N LEU A 688 23.14 -8.32 17.88
CA LEU A 688 23.21 -7.08 18.66
C LEU A 688 23.95 -7.25 20.00
N PHE A 689 23.97 -8.47 20.54
CA PHE A 689 24.52 -8.77 21.86
C PHE A 689 25.86 -9.51 21.78
N SER A 690 26.49 -9.52 20.61
CA SER A 690 27.83 -10.05 20.43
C SER A 690 28.89 -9.22 21.19
N SER A 691 30.12 -9.72 21.19
CA SER A 691 31.27 -8.98 21.75
C SER A 691 31.60 -7.70 20.96
N GLN A 692 31.06 -7.52 19.75
CA GLN A 692 31.26 -6.32 18.95
C GLN A 692 30.53 -5.11 19.54
N ILE A 693 31.12 -3.92 19.42
CA ILE A 693 30.47 -2.66 19.79
C ILE A 693 29.57 -2.23 18.63
N ILE A 694 28.27 -2.14 18.92
CA ILE A 694 27.23 -1.81 17.95
C ILE A 694 26.47 -0.58 18.44
N TRP A 695 26.24 0.38 17.56
CA TRP A 695 25.45 1.58 17.88
C TRP A 695 24.19 1.69 17.01
N PHE A 696 23.08 2.07 17.63
CA PHE A 696 21.90 2.57 16.94
C PHE A 696 21.96 4.07 16.76
N VAL A 697 21.64 4.56 15.56
CA VAL A 697 21.49 5.99 15.27
C VAL A 697 20.05 6.27 14.83
N ASP A 698 19.35 7.13 15.58
CA ASP A 698 18.01 7.62 15.23
C ASP A 698 18.00 9.14 15.02
N ASP A 699 17.64 9.55 13.80
CA ASP A 699 17.51 10.94 13.36
C ASP A 699 16.07 11.48 13.48
N THR A 700 15.13 10.69 14.00
CA THR A 700 13.69 11.02 14.03
C THR A 700 13.39 12.36 14.69
N ASN A 701 14.06 12.65 15.80
CA ASN A 701 13.77 13.82 16.62
C ASN A 701 14.82 14.94 16.49
N VAL A 702 15.65 14.90 15.44
CA VAL A 702 16.69 15.91 15.20
C VAL A 702 16.08 17.24 14.75
N TYR A 703 15.14 17.20 13.81
CA TYR A 703 14.43 18.39 13.33
C TYR A 703 12.93 18.30 13.63
N ARG A 704 12.48 19.07 14.63
CA ARG A 704 11.09 19.09 15.12
C ARG A 704 10.48 20.47 14.90
N VAL A 705 9.18 20.50 14.59
CA VAL A 705 8.44 21.75 14.34
C VAL A 705 7.08 21.76 15.05
N THR A 706 6.66 22.93 15.53
CA THR A 706 5.28 23.20 15.94
C THR A 706 4.53 23.87 14.79
N ILE A 707 3.33 23.37 14.48
CA ILE A 707 2.49 23.88 13.41
C ILE A 707 1.47 24.85 13.99
N HIS A 708 1.50 26.11 13.55
CA HIS A 708 0.54 27.13 13.93
C HIS A 708 -0.29 27.52 12.70
N LYS A 709 -1.61 27.39 12.80
CA LYS A 709 -2.54 27.88 11.79
C LYS A 709 -2.72 29.38 12.00
N THR A 710 -2.35 30.17 11.00
CA THR A 710 -2.60 31.61 10.97
C THR A 710 -4.10 31.89 10.80
N PHE A 711 -4.52 33.11 11.10
CA PHE A 711 -5.90 33.55 10.97
C PHE A 711 -6.46 33.37 9.55
N GLU A 712 -5.61 33.51 8.53
CA GLU A 712 -5.92 33.34 7.10
C GLU A 712 -6.03 31.87 6.66
N GLY A 713 -5.76 30.92 7.57
CA GLY A 713 -5.79 29.49 7.31
C GLY A 713 -4.46 28.89 6.85
N ASN A 714 -3.41 29.71 6.66
CA ASN A 714 -2.07 29.22 6.31
C ASN A 714 -1.40 28.51 7.49
N LEU A 715 -0.76 27.36 7.24
CA LEU A 715 0.00 26.60 8.23
C LEU A 715 1.45 27.10 8.24
N THR A 716 1.88 27.69 9.36
CA THR A 716 3.27 28.13 9.57
C THR A 716 3.99 27.19 10.55
N THR A 717 5.26 26.91 10.31
CA THR A 717 6.05 26.00 11.15
C THR A 717 7.16 26.72 11.88
N LYS A 718 7.23 26.56 13.21
CA LYS A 718 8.35 27.06 14.02
C LYS A 718 9.22 25.88 14.48
N PRO A 719 10.55 25.91 14.27
CA PRO A 719 11.43 24.85 14.76
C PRO A 719 11.55 24.89 16.29
N ILE A 720 11.64 23.72 16.90
CA ILE A 720 11.93 23.53 18.33
C ILE A 720 13.22 22.72 18.51
N ASN A 721 13.75 22.68 19.72
CA ASN A 721 14.95 21.89 20.03
C ASN A 721 14.73 20.40 19.67
N GLY A 722 15.77 19.81 19.09
CA GLY A 722 15.83 18.41 18.73
C GLY A 722 16.94 17.68 19.46
N ALA A 723 17.03 16.37 19.23
CA ALA A 723 18.14 15.57 19.73
C ALA A 723 18.49 14.42 18.77
N ILE A 724 19.78 14.12 18.66
CA ILE A 724 20.30 12.90 18.04
C ILE A 724 20.36 11.84 19.13
N PHE A 725 19.87 10.65 18.81
CA PHE A 725 19.83 9.52 19.72
C PHE A 725 20.82 8.46 19.23
N ILE A 726 21.91 8.25 19.98
CA ILE A 726 22.93 7.22 19.71
C ILE A 726 22.96 6.24 20.88
N PHE A 727 22.69 4.97 20.64
CA PHE A 727 22.44 4.00 21.71
C PHE A 727 23.19 2.69 21.53
N ASN A 728 23.81 2.19 22.60
CA ASN A 728 24.46 0.88 22.65
C ASN A 728 23.51 -0.16 23.30
N PRO A 729 23.01 -1.15 22.54
CA PRO A 729 22.04 -2.13 23.05
C PRO A 729 22.63 -3.12 24.05
N ARG A 730 23.96 -3.32 24.08
CA ARG A 730 24.60 -4.25 25.02
C ARG A 730 24.75 -3.63 26.40
N THR A 731 25.20 -2.39 26.47
CA THR A 731 25.52 -1.71 27.75
C THR A 731 24.36 -0.85 28.27
N GLY A 732 23.42 -0.46 27.41
CA GLY A 732 22.35 0.48 27.77
C GLY A 732 22.77 1.95 27.68
N GLN A 733 24.02 2.23 27.29
CA GLN A 733 24.55 3.59 27.22
C GLN A 733 23.90 4.37 26.07
N LEU A 734 23.37 5.54 26.40
CA LEU A 734 22.75 6.51 25.50
C LEU A 734 23.62 7.77 25.43
N PHE A 735 24.09 8.10 24.24
CA PHE A 735 24.66 9.40 23.91
C PHE A 735 23.55 10.26 23.29
N LEU A 736 23.01 11.19 24.08
CA LEU A 736 21.96 12.12 23.66
C LEU A 736 22.58 13.48 23.32
N LYS A 737 22.73 13.77 22.02
CA LYS A 737 23.22 15.07 21.56
C LYS A 737 22.05 16.01 21.30
N ILE A 738 21.93 17.07 22.09
CA ILE A 738 20.88 18.08 21.93
C ILE A 738 21.27 19.02 20.79
N ILE A 739 20.34 19.24 19.85
CA ILE A 739 20.48 20.17 18.75
C ILE A 739 19.57 21.38 19.02
N HIS A 740 20.19 22.50 19.37
CA HIS A 740 19.50 23.74 19.67
C HIS A 740 18.95 24.41 18.40
N THR A 741 17.88 25.22 18.54
CA THR A 741 17.24 25.93 17.43
C THR A 741 18.16 26.85 16.63
N SER A 742 19.27 27.31 17.21
CA SER A 742 20.28 28.15 16.55
C SER A 742 20.93 27.50 15.34
N VAL A 743 21.02 26.16 15.30
CA VAL A 743 21.59 25.41 14.16
C VAL A 743 20.75 25.57 12.89
N TRP A 744 19.45 25.86 13.05
CA TRP A 744 18.51 26.03 11.94
C TRP A 744 18.41 27.47 11.45
N ALA A 745 18.97 28.44 12.18
CA ALA A 745 18.89 29.85 11.86
C ALA A 745 19.63 30.17 10.55
N GLY A 746 18.96 30.89 9.64
CA GLY A 746 19.54 31.30 8.35
C GLY A 746 19.67 30.20 7.29
N GLN A 747 19.29 28.96 7.58
CA GLN A 747 19.46 27.82 6.68
C GLN A 747 18.19 27.49 5.88
N LYS A 748 18.36 26.94 4.67
CA LYS A 748 17.26 26.46 3.81
C LYS A 748 17.36 24.96 3.63
N ARG A 749 16.22 24.29 3.38
CA ARG A 749 16.13 22.81 3.23
C ARG A 749 16.56 22.04 4.47
N LEU A 750 15.99 22.42 5.61
CA LEU A 750 16.32 21.91 6.95
C LEU A 750 16.19 20.38 7.07
N GLY A 751 15.27 19.74 6.35
CA GLY A 751 15.13 18.27 6.38
C GLY A 751 16.31 17.49 5.75
N GLN A 752 17.02 18.07 4.79
CA GLN A 752 18.26 17.48 4.28
C GLN A 752 19.41 17.81 5.24
N LEU A 753 19.51 19.08 5.66
CA LEU A 753 20.55 19.54 6.58
C LEU A 753 20.57 18.72 7.88
N ALA A 754 19.41 18.36 8.43
CA ALA A 754 19.30 17.55 9.64
C ALA A 754 20.07 16.23 9.51
N LYS A 755 19.95 15.52 8.39
CA LYS A 755 20.62 14.24 8.16
C LYS A 755 22.14 14.38 8.06
N TRP A 756 22.59 15.41 7.33
CA TRP A 756 24.02 15.71 7.18
C TRP A 756 24.63 16.13 8.51
N LYS A 757 23.92 16.97 9.28
CA LYS A 757 24.34 17.35 10.64
C LYS A 757 24.37 16.16 11.59
N THR A 758 23.41 15.23 11.50
CA THR A 758 23.47 13.99 12.28
C THR A 758 24.69 13.15 11.93
N ALA A 759 24.99 12.96 10.64
CA ALA A 759 26.16 12.18 10.21
C ALA A 759 27.49 12.83 10.64
N GLU A 760 27.58 14.16 10.57
CA GLU A 760 28.71 14.95 11.03
C GLU A 760 28.96 14.76 12.55
N GLU A 761 27.91 14.91 13.37
CA GLU A 761 28.01 14.75 14.83
C GLU A 761 28.33 13.30 15.23
N VAL A 762 27.79 12.30 14.52
CA VAL A 762 28.13 10.87 14.74
C VAL A 762 29.60 10.61 14.41
N ALA A 763 30.10 11.12 13.27
CA ALA A 763 31.50 10.99 12.90
C ALA A 763 32.43 11.73 13.89
N ALA A 764 32.01 12.91 14.39
CA ALA A 764 32.74 13.64 15.43
C ALA A 764 32.83 12.84 16.74
N LEU A 765 31.73 12.18 17.14
CA LEU A 765 31.72 11.31 18.31
C LEU A 765 32.67 10.10 18.14
N ILE A 766 32.68 9.45 16.98
CA ILE A 766 33.58 8.31 16.69
C ILE A 766 35.04 8.74 16.77
N ARG A 767 35.37 9.93 16.23
CA ARG A 767 36.73 10.51 16.32
C ARG A 767 37.15 10.84 17.75
N SER A 768 36.20 11.11 18.64
CA SER A 768 36.50 11.41 20.05
C SER A 768 36.79 10.16 20.89
N LEU A 769 36.49 8.97 20.37
CA LEU A 769 36.69 7.69 21.06
C LEU A 769 37.99 6.99 20.62
N PRO A 770 38.67 6.29 21.54
CA PRO A 770 39.81 5.46 21.23
C PRO A 770 39.39 4.25 20.37
N VAL A 771 40.32 3.67 19.61
CA VAL A 771 40.05 2.65 18.57
C VAL A 771 39.40 1.38 19.14
N GLU A 772 39.65 1.08 20.42
CA GLU A 772 39.08 -0.05 21.16
C GLU A 772 37.58 0.14 21.45
N GLU A 773 37.14 1.39 21.63
CA GLU A 773 35.75 1.74 21.92
C GLU A 773 34.96 2.13 20.67
N GLN A 774 35.62 2.20 19.51
CA GLN A 774 34.97 2.52 18.24
C GLN A 774 34.00 1.40 17.83
N PRO A 775 32.81 1.75 17.31
CA PRO A 775 31.84 0.77 16.87
C PRO A 775 32.35 0.03 15.64
N LYS A 776 32.19 -1.30 15.62
CA LYS A 776 32.42 -2.11 14.42
C LYS A 776 31.23 -2.07 13.47
N GLN A 777 30.03 -1.83 14.01
CA GLN A 777 28.81 -1.72 13.22
C GLN A 777 27.95 -0.54 13.70
N ILE A 778 27.42 0.22 12.76
CA ILE A 778 26.46 1.31 12.99
C ILE A 778 25.15 0.92 12.31
N ILE A 779 24.09 0.83 13.10
CA ILE A 779 22.75 0.49 12.63
C ILE A 779 21.90 1.76 12.58
N VAL A 780 21.43 2.06 11.39
CA VAL A 780 20.65 3.26 11.09
C VAL A 780 19.17 2.90 11.03
N THR A 781 18.35 3.60 11.82
CA THR A 781 16.90 3.36 11.85
C THR A 781 16.18 3.81 10.58
N ARG A 782 16.71 4.83 9.88
CA ARG A 782 16.13 5.38 8.65
C ARG A 782 17.10 5.32 7.47
N LYS A 783 16.62 4.79 6.33
CA LYS A 783 17.43 4.66 5.10
C LYS A 783 18.05 5.97 4.59
N GLY A 784 17.41 7.10 4.84
CA GLY A 784 17.89 8.41 4.38
C GLY A 784 19.20 8.89 5.03
N MET A 785 19.66 8.20 6.07
CA MET A 785 20.91 8.46 6.79
C MET A 785 22.09 7.59 6.30
N LEU A 786 21.84 6.58 5.44
CA LEU A 786 22.90 5.72 4.90
C LEU A 786 23.87 6.53 4.03
N ASP A 787 23.39 7.23 3.00
CA ASP A 787 24.28 8.00 2.10
C ASP A 787 25.13 9.05 2.85
N PRO A 788 24.57 9.89 3.76
CA PRO A 788 25.38 10.84 4.52
C PRO A 788 26.44 10.16 5.41
N LEU A 789 26.12 9.03 6.05
CA LEU A 789 27.07 8.30 6.89
C LEU A 789 28.17 7.63 6.04
N GLU A 790 27.84 7.03 4.90
CA GLU A 790 28.83 6.44 3.97
C GLU A 790 29.86 7.48 3.52
N VAL A 791 29.42 8.72 3.25
CA VAL A 791 30.31 9.82 2.86
C VAL A 791 31.17 10.32 4.03
N HIS A 792 30.58 10.49 5.22
CA HIS A 792 31.29 11.00 6.40
C HIS A 792 32.20 9.97 7.09
N LEU A 793 32.02 8.68 6.81
CA LEU A 793 32.80 7.56 7.36
C LEU A 793 33.77 6.91 6.37
N LEU A 794 34.07 7.56 5.23
CA LEU A 794 35.09 7.07 4.27
C LEU A 794 36.46 6.87 4.93
N ASP A 795 36.78 7.64 5.99
CA ASP A 795 38.00 7.52 6.78
C ASP A 795 38.09 6.22 7.59
N PHE A 796 36.95 5.50 7.76
CA PHE A 796 36.83 4.31 8.59
C PHE A 796 36.28 3.10 7.80
N PRO A 797 37.08 2.48 6.91
CA PRO A 797 36.62 1.38 6.04
C PRO A 797 36.22 0.10 6.78
N ASN A 798 36.60 -0.02 8.06
CA ASN A 798 36.33 -1.18 8.90
C ASN A 798 34.98 -1.10 9.64
N ILE A 799 34.29 0.06 9.60
CA ILE A 799 32.99 0.23 10.25
C ILE A 799 31.90 -0.12 9.26
N VAL A 800 31.05 -1.08 9.59
CA VAL A 800 29.95 -1.45 8.71
C VAL A 800 28.70 -0.63 9.01
N ILE A 801 28.10 -0.07 7.96
CA ILE A 801 26.86 0.71 8.05
C ILE A 801 25.71 -0.20 7.62
N LYS A 802 24.85 -0.56 8.57
CA LYS A 802 23.64 -1.38 8.34
C LYS A 802 22.38 -0.54 8.43
N GLY A 803 21.38 -0.88 7.60
CA GLY A 803 20.01 -0.42 7.79
C GLY A 803 19.24 -1.31 8.78
N SER A 804 18.17 -0.79 9.38
CA SER A 804 17.20 -1.58 10.13
C SER A 804 15.90 -1.73 9.36
N GLU A 805 15.36 -2.95 9.26
CA GLU A 805 13.96 -3.19 8.86
C GLU A 805 13.00 -2.99 10.02
N LEU A 806 13.47 -3.30 11.24
CA LEU A 806 12.72 -3.09 12.47
C LEU A 806 12.49 -1.59 12.69
N GLN A 807 11.24 -1.17 12.78
CA GLN A 807 10.89 0.20 13.18
C GLN A 807 10.96 0.31 14.70
N LEU A 808 12.17 0.42 15.25
CA LEU A 808 12.35 0.55 16.69
C LEU A 808 11.78 1.89 17.21
N PRO A 809 11.12 1.92 18.38
CA PRO A 809 10.37 3.08 18.85
C PRO A 809 11.22 4.06 19.66
N PHE A 810 12.49 4.28 19.28
CA PHE A 810 13.38 5.20 20.01
C PHE A 810 12.85 6.63 20.08
N GLN A 811 12.08 7.05 19.07
CA GLN A 811 11.38 8.34 19.09
C GLN A 811 10.45 8.53 20.31
N ALA A 812 9.92 7.45 20.89
CA ALA A 812 9.04 7.51 22.06
C ALA A 812 9.81 7.78 23.35
N CYS A 813 11.13 7.61 23.36
CA CYS A 813 11.98 7.92 24.50
C CYS A 813 11.86 9.41 24.90
N LEU A 814 11.69 10.32 23.93
CA LEU A 814 11.46 11.74 24.21
C LEU A 814 10.11 12.07 24.84
N LYS A 815 9.17 11.12 24.92
CA LYS A 815 7.90 11.30 25.64
C LYS A 815 8.06 11.11 27.15
N VAL A 816 9.21 10.58 27.59
CA VAL A 816 9.58 10.53 29.01
C VAL A 816 9.93 11.95 29.45
N GLU A 817 9.31 12.40 30.55
CA GLU A 817 9.39 13.78 31.04
C GLU A 817 10.83 14.22 31.30
N LYS A 818 11.67 13.34 31.86
CA LYS A 818 13.11 13.61 32.12
C LYS A 818 13.86 14.05 30.86
N PHE A 819 13.63 13.38 29.72
CA PHE A 819 14.27 13.72 28.44
C PHE A 819 13.58 14.88 27.74
N GLY A 820 12.24 14.91 27.74
CA GLY A 820 11.45 15.97 27.13
C GLY A 820 11.78 17.34 27.71
N ASP A 821 11.81 17.45 29.04
CA ASP A 821 12.11 18.70 29.74
C ASP A 821 13.55 19.13 29.55
N LEU A 822 14.51 18.19 29.56
CA LEU A 822 15.92 18.48 29.35
C LEU A 822 16.17 19.11 27.97
N ILE A 823 15.56 18.55 26.92
CA ILE A 823 15.71 19.05 25.54
C ILE A 823 15.03 20.41 25.38
N LEU A 824 13.86 20.61 25.99
CA LEU A 824 13.13 21.88 25.90
C LEU A 824 13.82 23.01 26.68
N LYS A 825 14.46 22.71 27.82
CA LYS A 825 15.17 23.68 28.66
C LYS A 825 16.58 24.02 28.17
N ALA A 826 17.17 23.20 27.30
CA ALA A 826 18.53 23.41 26.81
C ALA A 826 18.67 24.72 25.99
N THR A 827 19.67 25.52 26.35
CA THR A 827 20.02 26.80 25.70
C THR A 827 21.14 26.67 24.66
N GLU A 828 21.92 25.58 24.71
CA GLU A 828 23.04 25.32 23.80
C GLU A 828 23.18 23.84 23.37
N PRO A 829 23.91 23.53 22.28
CA PRO A 829 24.11 22.16 21.80
C PRO A 829 25.07 21.31 22.67
N GLN A 830 24.54 20.61 23.66
CA GLN A 830 25.33 19.76 24.58
C GLN A 830 25.15 18.25 24.33
N MET A 831 26.17 17.46 24.68
CA MET A 831 26.10 15.99 24.70
C MET A 831 25.83 15.53 26.14
N VAL A 832 24.83 14.67 26.33
CA VAL A 832 24.45 14.14 27.64
C VAL A 832 24.48 12.62 27.62
N LEU A 833 25.10 12.02 28.63
CA LEU A 833 25.20 10.57 28.80
C LEU A 833 24.11 10.06 29.74
N PHE A 834 23.45 8.98 29.34
CA PHE A 834 22.48 8.25 30.17
C PHE A 834 22.70 6.75 30.06
N ASN A 835 22.19 5.99 31.03
CA ASN A 835 22.03 4.55 30.93
C ASN A 835 20.53 4.23 30.93
N LEU A 836 20.01 3.67 29.83
CA LEU A 836 18.58 3.35 29.70
C LEU A 836 18.16 2.09 30.46
N TYR A 837 19.12 1.26 30.90
CA TYR A 837 18.84 0.06 31.67
C TYR A 837 18.88 0.29 33.18
N ASP A 838 19.24 1.49 33.63
CA ASP A 838 19.46 1.78 35.05
C ASP A 838 20.35 0.67 35.68
N ASP A 839 19.79 -0.11 36.60
CA ASP A 839 20.46 -1.22 37.30
C ASP A 839 20.06 -2.63 36.82
N TRP A 840 19.26 -2.76 35.76
CA TRP A 840 18.72 -4.05 35.31
C TRP A 840 19.78 -5.09 34.96
N LEU A 841 20.96 -4.67 34.50
CA LEU A 841 22.05 -5.59 34.14
C LEU A 841 22.61 -6.39 35.33
N LYS A 842 22.27 -6.02 36.57
CA LYS A 842 22.63 -6.80 37.78
C LYS A 842 21.79 -8.07 37.90
N THR A 843 20.51 -8.02 37.52
CA THR A 843 19.56 -9.14 37.69
C THR A 843 19.23 -9.85 36.38
N ILE A 844 19.23 -9.15 35.24
CA ILE A 844 18.86 -9.70 33.93
C ILE A 844 19.94 -9.50 32.86
N SER A 845 19.90 -10.35 31.82
CA SER A 845 20.81 -10.24 30.67
C SER A 845 20.55 -8.99 29.83
N SER A 846 21.56 -8.54 29.07
CA SER A 846 21.42 -7.42 28.13
C SER A 846 20.33 -7.65 27.07
N TYR A 847 20.16 -8.90 26.62
CA TYR A 847 19.08 -9.29 25.71
C TYR A 847 17.69 -9.04 26.31
N THR A 848 17.49 -9.44 27.57
CA THR A 848 16.23 -9.27 28.29
C THR A 848 16.00 -7.79 28.62
N ALA A 849 17.04 -7.06 29.04
CA ALA A 849 16.97 -5.63 29.35
C ALA A 849 16.59 -4.81 28.11
N PHE A 850 17.19 -5.12 26.95
CA PHE A 850 16.81 -4.47 25.69
C PHE A 850 15.36 -4.79 25.31
N SER A 851 14.92 -6.04 25.48
CA SER A 851 13.54 -6.44 25.17
C SER A 851 12.52 -5.74 26.07
N ARG A 852 12.81 -5.61 27.38
CA ARG A 852 12.03 -4.81 28.34
C ARG A 852 11.95 -3.34 27.90
N LEU A 853 13.09 -2.74 27.53
CA LEU A 853 13.14 -1.36 27.06
C LEU A 853 12.28 -1.15 25.80
N ILE A 854 12.40 -2.03 24.81
CA ILE A 854 11.61 -1.95 23.57
C ILE A 854 10.12 -2.11 23.87
N LEU A 855 9.74 -2.99 24.78
CA LEU A 855 8.34 -3.17 25.19
C LEU A 855 7.78 -1.89 25.81
N ILE A 856 8.51 -1.25 26.72
CA ILE A 856 8.09 0.01 27.35
C ILE A 856 7.99 1.13 26.31
N LEU A 857 9.02 1.31 25.49
CA LEU A 857 9.04 2.36 24.46
C LEU A 857 7.94 2.15 23.41
N ARG A 858 7.64 0.90 23.05
CA ARG A 858 6.55 0.57 22.13
C ARG A 858 5.20 0.88 22.75
N ALA A 859 4.99 0.53 24.02
CA ALA A 859 3.77 0.83 24.74
C ALA A 859 3.57 2.37 24.85
N LEU A 860 4.62 3.14 25.17
CA LEU A 860 4.61 4.61 25.16
C LEU A 860 4.34 5.21 23.76
N HIS A 861 4.78 4.52 22.71
CA HIS A 861 4.49 4.91 21.33
C HIS A 861 3.01 4.73 20.99
N VAL A 862 2.45 3.57 21.35
CA VAL A 862 1.06 3.16 21.10
C VAL A 862 0.07 3.96 21.94
N ASN A 863 0.24 3.96 23.26
CA ASN A 863 -0.61 4.66 24.20
C ASN A 863 0.22 5.18 25.38
N ASN A 864 0.74 6.40 25.22
CA ASN A 864 1.59 7.07 26.21
C ASN A 864 0.96 7.08 27.62
N GLU A 865 -0.35 7.32 27.68
CA GLU A 865 -1.01 7.66 28.95
C GLU A 865 -1.31 6.40 29.77
N LYS A 866 -1.88 5.37 29.13
CA LYS A 866 -2.06 4.08 29.79
C LYS A 866 -0.74 3.46 30.23
N THR A 867 0.31 3.57 29.42
CA THR A 867 1.62 3.04 29.78
C THR A 867 2.20 3.74 31.01
N LYS A 868 2.06 5.07 31.13
CA LYS A 868 2.50 5.79 32.34
C LYS A 868 1.76 5.34 33.60
N VAL A 869 0.46 5.07 33.49
CA VAL A 869 -0.35 4.52 34.60
C VAL A 869 0.12 3.10 34.96
N ILE A 870 0.38 2.26 33.96
CA ILE A 870 0.89 0.89 34.18
C ILE A 870 2.26 0.90 34.86
N LEU A 871 3.14 1.85 34.52
CA LEU A 871 4.46 1.98 35.12
C LEU A 871 4.41 2.51 36.57
N ARG A 872 3.35 3.25 36.95
CA ARG A 872 3.18 3.84 38.28
C ARG A 872 1.76 3.58 38.80
N PRO A 873 1.43 2.32 39.17
CA PRO A 873 0.08 1.97 39.62
C PRO A 873 -0.22 2.53 41.02
N ASP A 874 0.78 2.54 41.90
CA ASP A 874 0.66 2.96 43.30
C ASP A 874 1.65 4.07 43.66
N LYS A 875 1.28 4.89 44.65
CA LYS A 875 2.12 5.99 45.16
C LYS A 875 3.39 5.50 45.88
N SER A 876 3.42 4.25 46.33
CA SER A 876 4.56 3.61 46.99
C SER A 876 5.76 3.40 46.04
N VAL A 877 5.52 3.28 44.73
CA VAL A 877 6.56 3.04 43.74
C VAL A 877 7.26 4.37 43.39
N ILE A 878 8.47 4.55 43.90
CA ILE A 878 9.31 5.73 43.63
C ILE A 878 10.27 5.48 42.47
N THR A 879 10.61 6.56 41.77
CA THR A 879 11.66 6.56 40.74
C THR A 879 12.87 7.28 41.33
N GLU A 880 14.03 6.65 41.37
CA GLU A 880 15.23 7.29 41.93
C GLU A 880 15.68 8.47 41.06
N PRO A 881 16.31 9.52 41.63
CA PRO A 881 16.70 10.72 40.87
C PRO A 881 17.66 10.43 39.71
N HIS A 882 18.56 9.46 39.89
CA HIS A 882 19.52 9.04 38.85
C HIS A 882 18.92 8.03 37.86
N HIS A 883 17.86 7.31 38.24
CA HIS A 883 17.15 6.38 37.37
C HIS A 883 16.15 7.07 36.43
N ILE A 884 15.78 6.34 35.38
CA ILE A 884 14.75 6.76 34.41
C ILE A 884 13.44 6.02 34.70
N TRP A 885 13.54 4.74 35.02
CA TRP A 885 12.39 3.87 35.25
C TRP A 885 12.11 3.68 36.74
N PRO A 886 10.85 3.39 37.12
CA PRO A 886 10.49 3.12 38.51
C PRO A 886 11.27 1.93 39.07
N THR A 887 11.68 2.00 40.34
CA THR A 887 12.37 0.90 41.00
C THR A 887 11.33 -0.15 41.41
N LEU A 888 11.32 -1.29 40.70
CA LEU A 888 10.41 -2.42 40.91
C LEU A 888 11.23 -3.70 41.11
N THR A 889 10.63 -4.67 41.82
CA THR A 889 11.17 -6.03 41.94
C THR A 889 10.99 -6.82 40.63
N ASP A 890 11.75 -7.91 40.45
CA ASP A 890 11.67 -8.71 39.22
C ASP A 890 10.28 -9.34 39.01
N GLU A 891 9.57 -9.72 40.08
CA GLU A 891 8.19 -10.23 40.00
C GLU A 891 7.18 -9.16 39.55
N GLU A 892 7.33 -7.93 40.04
CA GLU A 892 6.51 -6.80 39.63
C GLU A 892 6.80 -6.42 38.17
N TRP A 893 8.07 -6.46 37.75
CA TRP A 893 8.44 -6.25 36.35
C TRP A 893 7.78 -7.28 35.43
N ILE A 894 7.72 -8.56 35.79
CA ILE A 894 7.03 -9.58 35.00
C ILE A 894 5.55 -9.24 34.85
N LYS A 895 4.88 -8.83 35.93
CA LYS A 895 3.46 -8.41 35.88
C LYS A 895 3.27 -7.21 34.95
N VAL A 896 4.11 -6.18 35.09
CA VAL A 896 4.08 -4.97 34.25
C VAL A 896 4.34 -5.31 32.78
N GLU A 897 5.33 -6.16 32.48
CA GLU A 897 5.66 -6.58 31.11
C GLU A 897 4.50 -7.30 30.43
N VAL A 898 3.81 -8.20 31.14
CA VAL A 898 2.62 -8.89 30.60
C VAL A 898 1.54 -7.87 30.24
N VAL A 899 1.26 -6.90 31.12
CA VAL A 899 0.24 -5.86 30.88
C VAL A 899 0.63 -4.94 29.71
N LEU A 900 1.91 -4.58 29.57
CA LEU A 900 2.40 -3.76 28.46
C LEU A 900 2.32 -4.51 27.12
N LYS A 901 2.67 -5.79 27.11
CA LYS A 901 2.53 -6.67 25.93
C LYS A 901 1.07 -6.74 25.49
N ASP A 902 0.15 -7.00 26.42
CA ASP A 902 -1.27 -7.12 26.13
C ASP A 902 -1.87 -5.81 25.63
N LEU A 903 -1.40 -4.66 26.15
CA LEU A 903 -1.78 -3.34 25.65
C LEU A 903 -1.36 -3.11 24.18
N ILE A 904 -0.13 -3.51 23.81
CA ILE A 904 0.37 -3.39 22.44
C ILE A 904 -0.42 -4.30 21.50
N LEU A 905 -0.65 -5.56 21.91
CA LEU A 905 -1.39 -6.53 21.11
C LEU A 905 -2.86 -6.12 20.94
N ALA A 906 -3.51 -5.61 21.99
CA ALA A 906 -4.88 -5.14 21.91
C ALA A 906 -5.03 -3.96 20.93
N ASP A 907 -4.09 -3.01 20.93
CA ASP A 907 -4.10 -1.91 19.95
C ASP A 907 -3.84 -2.42 18.52
N TYR A 908 -2.91 -3.35 18.35
CA TYR A 908 -2.65 -3.99 17.06
C TYR A 908 -3.88 -4.75 16.53
N GLY A 909 -4.52 -5.55 17.38
CA GLY A 909 -5.73 -6.29 17.07
C GLY A 909 -6.89 -5.36 16.70
N LYS A 910 -7.05 -4.25 17.42
CA LYS A 910 -8.06 -3.23 17.12
C LYS A 910 -7.81 -2.49 15.82
N LYS A 911 -6.56 -2.13 15.50
CA LYS A 911 -6.21 -1.41 14.27
C LYS A 911 -6.32 -2.27 13.01
N ASN A 912 -6.03 -3.56 13.12
CA ASN A 912 -6.03 -4.50 12.00
C ASN A 912 -7.25 -5.42 11.96
N ASN A 913 -8.18 -5.29 12.92
CA ASN A 913 -9.33 -6.19 13.11
C ASN A 913 -8.92 -7.67 13.18
N VAL A 914 -7.93 -7.99 14.01
CA VAL A 914 -7.41 -9.36 14.22
C VAL A 914 -7.63 -9.76 15.67
N ASN A 915 -8.13 -10.98 15.89
CA ASN A 915 -8.18 -11.56 17.23
C ASN A 915 -6.76 -11.86 17.73
N VAL A 916 -6.35 -11.21 18.83
CA VAL A 916 -5.00 -11.33 19.40
C VAL A 916 -4.62 -12.76 19.79
N ALA A 917 -5.61 -13.61 20.11
CA ALA A 917 -5.38 -15.02 20.45
C ALA A 917 -4.97 -15.88 19.25
N SER A 918 -5.21 -15.41 18.02
CA SER A 918 -4.82 -16.10 16.78
C SER A 918 -3.36 -15.86 16.37
N LEU A 919 -2.64 -14.98 17.10
CA LEU A 919 -1.26 -14.62 16.79
C LEU A 919 -0.28 -15.66 17.33
N THR A 920 0.68 -16.04 16.50
CA THR A 920 1.81 -16.89 16.91
C THR A 920 2.82 -16.13 17.75
N THR A 921 3.65 -16.83 18.51
CA THR A 921 4.71 -16.21 19.34
C THR A 921 5.72 -15.42 18.52
N SER A 922 6.04 -15.86 17.30
CA SER A 922 6.87 -15.12 16.35
C SER A 922 6.19 -13.82 15.87
N GLU A 923 4.88 -13.85 15.60
CA GLU A 923 4.14 -12.66 15.18
C GLU A 923 4.01 -11.65 16.32
N VAL A 924 3.79 -12.11 17.56
CA VAL A 924 3.79 -11.24 18.74
C VAL A 924 5.14 -10.53 18.89
N ARG A 925 6.25 -11.27 18.76
CA ARG A 925 7.60 -10.70 18.79
C ARG A 925 7.80 -9.66 17.69
N ASP A 926 7.42 -9.98 16.46
CA ASP A 926 7.59 -9.11 15.30
C ASP A 926 6.72 -7.82 15.44
N ILE A 927 5.51 -7.90 16.00
CA ILE A 927 4.67 -6.73 16.33
C ILE A 927 5.37 -5.82 17.35
N ILE A 928 5.94 -6.39 18.41
CA ILE A 928 6.66 -5.64 19.45
C ILE A 928 7.92 -4.98 18.87
N LEU A 929 8.64 -5.68 17.99
CA LEU A 929 9.81 -5.15 17.29
C LEU A 929 9.46 -4.15 16.18
N GLY A 930 8.16 -3.97 15.87
CA GLY A 930 7.66 -2.95 14.95
C GLY A 930 7.74 -3.36 13.48
N MET A 931 7.74 -4.67 13.20
CA MET A 931 7.54 -5.18 11.84
C MET A 931 6.08 -5.05 11.45
N GLU A 932 5.83 -4.64 10.21
CA GLU A 932 4.48 -4.61 9.65
C GLU A 932 4.08 -6.03 9.22
N ILE A 933 3.40 -6.75 10.10
CA ILE A 933 2.86 -8.09 9.77
C ILE A 933 1.54 -7.93 9.01
N SER A 934 1.30 -8.81 8.04
CA SER A 934 -0.02 -9.00 7.45
C SER A 934 -0.98 -9.59 8.48
N ALA A 935 -2.24 -9.15 8.49
CA ALA A 935 -3.26 -9.81 9.30
C ALA A 935 -3.32 -11.31 8.96
N PRO A 936 -3.41 -12.22 9.96
CA PRO A 936 -3.62 -13.65 9.72
C PRO A 936 -4.85 -13.87 8.83
N SER A 937 -4.79 -14.84 7.91
CA SER A 937 -5.91 -15.17 7.02
C SER A 937 -7.16 -15.57 7.83
N LEU A 938 -8.36 -15.20 7.34
CA LEU A 938 -9.66 -15.55 7.94
C LEU A 938 -9.79 -17.06 8.21
N GLN A 939 -9.22 -17.88 7.34
CA GLN A 939 -9.21 -19.33 7.49
C GLN A 939 -8.42 -19.80 8.72
N ARG A 940 -7.27 -19.17 9.04
CA ARG A 940 -6.53 -19.44 10.29
C ARG A 940 -7.28 -18.95 11.52
N GLN A 941 -8.00 -17.83 11.40
CA GLN A 941 -8.82 -17.31 12.49
C GLN A 941 -9.96 -18.28 12.83
N GLN A 942 -10.64 -18.83 11.80
CA GLN A 942 -11.68 -19.85 11.96
C GLN A 942 -11.13 -21.16 12.56
N ILE A 943 -9.97 -21.63 12.10
CA ILE A 943 -9.33 -22.84 12.66
C ILE A 943 -8.96 -22.64 14.13
N ALA A 944 -8.41 -21.48 14.50
CA ALA A 944 -8.09 -21.16 15.90
C ALA A 944 -9.34 -21.01 16.77
N GLU A 945 -10.45 -20.49 16.22
CA GLU A 945 -11.75 -20.44 16.88
C GLU A 945 -12.34 -21.85 17.09
N ILE A 946 -12.23 -22.72 16.08
CA ILE A 946 -12.66 -24.13 16.16
C ILE A 946 -11.80 -24.89 17.17
N GLU A 947 -10.48 -24.73 17.17
CA GLU A 947 -9.59 -25.35 18.17
C GLU A 947 -9.90 -24.85 19.59
N LYS A 948 -10.23 -23.55 19.73
CA LYS A 948 -10.63 -22.98 21.02
C LYS A 948 -11.99 -23.53 21.48
N GLN A 949 -12.97 -23.65 20.60
CA GLN A 949 -14.25 -24.32 20.88
C GLN A 949 -14.05 -25.79 21.24
N THR A 950 -13.11 -26.48 20.59
CA THR A 950 -12.76 -27.87 20.86
C THR A 950 -12.07 -28.01 22.22
N LYS A 951 -11.17 -27.08 22.57
CA LYS A 951 -10.54 -27.01 23.90
C LYS A 951 -11.53 -26.67 25.01
N GLU A 952 -12.42 -25.70 24.78
CA GLU A 952 -13.48 -25.33 25.72
C GLU A 952 -14.50 -26.48 25.91
N GLN A 953 -14.78 -27.26 24.85
CA GLN A 953 -15.55 -28.51 24.96
C GLN A 953 -14.82 -29.60 25.75
N SER A 954 -13.48 -29.68 25.65
CA SER A 954 -12.68 -30.66 26.40
C SER A 954 -12.47 -30.31 27.88
N GLN A 955 -12.76 -29.07 28.30
CA GLN A 955 -12.62 -28.56 29.67
C GLN A 955 -13.97 -28.35 30.39
N LEU A 956 -15.01 -29.11 30.06
CA LEU A 956 -16.26 -29.14 30.84
C LEU A 956 -16.13 -30.12 32.02
N THR A 957 -15.50 -29.70 33.11
CA THR A 957 -15.71 -30.29 34.44
C THR A 957 -16.79 -29.50 35.17
N ALA A 958 -17.90 -30.17 35.50
CA ALA A 958 -18.99 -29.58 36.28
C ALA A 958 -18.48 -29.22 37.69
N VAL A 959 -18.61 -27.95 38.07
CA VAL A 959 -18.27 -27.49 39.44
C VAL A 959 -19.53 -27.62 40.30
N THR A 960 -19.47 -28.51 41.28
CA THR A 960 -20.47 -28.62 42.36
C THR A 960 -20.13 -27.61 43.45
N THR A 961 -21.03 -26.67 43.71
CA THR A 961 -20.86 -25.72 44.83
C THR A 961 -21.83 -26.08 45.95
N LYS A 962 -21.30 -26.30 47.16
CA LYS A 962 -22.10 -26.51 48.38
C LYS A 962 -22.36 -25.17 49.05
N THR A 963 -23.63 -24.83 49.27
CA THR A 963 -24.03 -23.65 50.05
C THR A 963 -25.18 -23.98 51.00
N GLN A 964 -25.15 -23.42 52.20
CA GLN A 964 -26.21 -23.55 53.21
C GLN A 964 -27.17 -22.37 53.16
N ASN A 965 -28.47 -22.64 53.34
CA ASN A 965 -29.47 -21.59 53.57
C ASN A 965 -29.52 -21.17 55.05
N ILE A 966 -30.21 -20.06 55.34
CA ILE A 966 -30.36 -19.44 56.68
C ILE A 966 -30.92 -20.42 57.74
N HIS A 967 -31.48 -21.56 57.31
CA HIS A 967 -32.02 -22.63 58.17
C HIS A 967 -31.14 -23.89 58.29
N GLY A 968 -29.92 -23.90 57.75
CA GLY A 968 -28.92 -24.96 58.01
C GLY A 968 -28.96 -26.20 57.11
N ASP A 969 -29.87 -26.31 56.14
CA ASP A 969 -29.89 -27.43 55.20
C ASP A 969 -28.88 -27.25 54.05
N GLU A 970 -28.16 -28.33 53.71
CA GLU A 970 -27.15 -28.35 52.65
C GLU A 970 -27.79 -28.45 51.25
N MET A 971 -27.56 -27.44 50.40
CA MET A 971 -27.85 -27.54 48.95
C MET A 971 -26.58 -27.84 48.16
N ILE A 972 -26.65 -28.86 47.30
CA ILE A 972 -25.63 -29.21 46.31
C ILE A 972 -26.16 -28.76 44.94
N VAL A 973 -25.59 -27.69 44.38
CA VAL A 973 -25.95 -27.23 43.03
C VAL A 973 -24.86 -27.65 42.06
N THR A 974 -25.22 -28.55 41.14
CA THR A 974 -24.35 -29.01 40.05
C THR A 974 -24.63 -28.16 38.81
N THR A 975 -23.72 -27.25 38.48
CA THR A 975 -23.91 -26.35 37.33
C THR A 975 -23.22 -26.93 36.10
N THR A 976 -23.98 -27.28 35.06
CA THR A 976 -23.47 -27.95 33.85
C THR A 976 -23.36 -27.01 32.63
N SER A 977 -23.82 -25.76 32.70
CA SER A 977 -23.81 -24.83 31.56
C SER A 977 -22.96 -23.56 31.81
N ASN A 978 -22.04 -23.26 30.89
CA ASN A 978 -21.21 -22.04 30.89
C ASN A 978 -22.03 -20.75 30.62
N TYR A 979 -23.23 -20.88 30.07
CA TYR A 979 -24.09 -19.74 29.71
C TYR A 979 -24.63 -19.04 30.96
N GLU A 980 -24.99 -19.79 32.01
CA GLU A 980 -25.46 -19.21 33.26
C GLU A 980 -24.34 -18.56 34.06
N THR A 981 -23.10 -19.07 34.01
CA THR A 981 -21.94 -18.46 34.69
C THR A 981 -21.51 -17.12 34.05
N GLN A 982 -21.56 -17.01 32.71
CA GLN A 982 -21.34 -15.74 32.01
C GLN A 982 -22.50 -14.75 32.22
N THR A 983 -23.73 -15.25 32.32
CA THR A 983 -24.90 -14.39 32.56
C THR A 983 -24.97 -13.96 34.03
N PHE A 984 -24.52 -14.78 34.99
CA PHE A 984 -24.44 -14.42 36.41
C PHE A 984 -23.29 -13.47 36.73
N SER A 985 -22.13 -13.60 36.08
CA SER A 985 -21.00 -12.65 36.22
C SER A 985 -21.27 -11.26 35.62
N SER A 986 -22.37 -11.10 34.86
CA SER A 986 -22.75 -9.84 34.22
C SER A 986 -23.53 -8.87 35.11
N LYS A 987 -23.91 -9.25 36.33
CA LYS A 987 -24.44 -8.30 37.32
C LYS A 987 -23.29 -7.55 37.99
N THR A 988 -22.96 -6.39 37.41
CA THR A 988 -22.38 -5.21 38.09
C THR A 988 -20.92 -5.21 38.56
N GLU A 989 -19.93 -5.50 37.70
CA GLU A 989 -18.57 -4.98 37.94
C GLU A 989 -18.49 -3.47 37.61
N TRP A 990 -18.92 -2.63 38.55
CA TRP A 990 -18.76 -1.18 38.46
C TRP A 990 -17.30 -0.74 38.63
N ARG A 991 -16.44 -1.56 39.25
CA ARG A 991 -15.02 -1.26 39.54
C ARG A 991 -14.16 -1.10 38.28
N VAL A 992 -14.26 -2.06 37.35
CA VAL A 992 -13.53 -2.00 36.06
C VAL A 992 -13.93 -0.76 35.26
N ARG A 993 -15.21 -0.39 35.30
CA ARG A 993 -15.72 0.82 34.64
C ARG A 993 -15.31 2.10 35.36
N ALA A 994 -15.25 2.11 36.68
CA ALA A 994 -14.70 3.22 37.46
C ALA A 994 -13.22 3.48 37.11
N ILE A 995 -12.39 2.44 37.02
CA ILE A 995 -10.98 2.56 36.59
C ILE A 995 -10.88 2.99 35.12
N SER A 996 -11.80 2.56 34.27
CA SER A 996 -11.78 2.93 32.85
C SER A 996 -12.25 4.37 32.60
N SER A 997 -13.17 4.89 33.42
CA SER A 997 -13.72 6.25 33.30
C SER A 997 -12.72 7.34 33.71
N THR A 998 -11.74 7.06 34.57
CA THR A 998 -10.64 8.01 34.85
C THR A 998 -9.84 8.38 33.59
N ASN A 999 -9.84 7.51 32.56
CA ASN A 999 -9.20 7.76 31.27
C ASN A 999 -10.06 8.59 30.28
N LEU A 1000 -11.22 9.12 30.68
CA LEU A 1000 -12.07 9.90 29.77
C LEU A 1000 -11.47 11.24 29.38
N HIS A 1001 -10.62 11.83 30.25
CA HIS A 1001 -9.90 13.07 29.93
C HIS A 1001 -9.03 12.95 28.67
N LEU A 1002 -8.58 11.74 28.32
CA LEU A 1002 -7.77 11.45 27.12
C LEU A 1002 -8.53 11.73 25.82
N ARG A 1003 -9.84 11.45 25.80
CA ARG A 1003 -10.69 11.65 24.63
C ARG A 1003 -10.83 13.13 24.27
N THR A 1004 -10.55 14.03 25.21
CA THR A 1004 -10.67 15.47 24.99
C THR A 1004 -9.58 16.06 24.09
N ASN A 1005 -8.50 15.31 23.80
CA ASN A 1005 -7.43 15.73 22.91
C ASN A 1005 -7.83 15.63 21.42
N HIS A 1006 -8.75 14.73 21.08
CA HIS A 1006 -9.19 14.46 19.70
C HIS A 1006 -10.70 14.59 19.58
N ILE A 1007 -11.17 15.81 19.33
CA ILE A 1007 -12.59 16.13 19.19
C ILE A 1007 -12.91 16.38 17.72
N TYR A 1008 -13.84 15.60 17.18
CA TYR A 1008 -14.38 15.77 15.84
C TYR A 1008 -15.75 16.44 15.95
N VAL A 1009 -15.95 17.51 15.19
CA VAL A 1009 -17.23 18.22 15.10
C VAL A 1009 -17.77 18.02 13.69
N ASN A 1010 -19.00 17.53 13.58
CA ASN A 1010 -19.61 17.35 12.27
C ASN A 1010 -19.86 18.75 11.64
N SER A 1011 -19.45 18.93 10.39
CA SER A 1011 -19.53 20.20 9.66
C SER A 1011 -20.23 19.95 8.31
N ASP A 1012 -21.50 19.56 8.40
CA ASP A 1012 -22.39 19.49 7.23
C ASP A 1012 -22.95 20.90 6.90
N ASP A 1013 -23.50 21.06 5.70
CA ASP A 1013 -23.86 22.34 5.06
C ASP A 1013 -24.58 23.34 5.98
N ILE A 1014 -23.98 24.53 6.09
CA ILE A 1014 -24.43 25.65 6.89
C ILE A 1014 -25.61 26.32 6.17
N ARG A 1015 -26.82 26.27 6.76
CA ARG A 1015 -27.91 27.15 6.34
C ARG A 1015 -27.70 28.53 6.93
N GLU A 1016 -27.69 29.57 6.11
CA GLU A 1016 -27.55 30.98 6.54
C GLU A 1016 -28.66 31.44 7.49
N THR A 1017 -29.80 30.74 7.52
CA THR A 1017 -30.94 31.01 8.41
C THR A 1017 -30.89 30.24 9.74
N GLY A 1018 -29.99 29.25 9.88
CA GLY A 1018 -29.90 28.41 11.06
C GLY A 1018 -29.08 29.04 12.19
N PHE A 1019 -29.41 28.73 13.44
CA PHE A 1019 -28.60 29.16 14.59
C PHE A 1019 -27.25 28.43 14.63
N THR A 1020 -26.19 29.18 14.93
CA THR A 1020 -24.86 28.60 15.17
C THR A 1020 -24.61 28.48 16.67
N TYR A 1021 -24.43 27.26 17.17
CA TYR A 1021 -24.17 27.01 18.58
C TYR A 1021 -22.67 27.00 18.87
N ILE A 1022 -22.21 27.83 19.81
CA ILE A 1022 -20.83 27.86 20.27
C ILE A 1022 -20.74 27.19 21.63
N LEU A 1023 -20.04 26.06 21.69
CA LEU A 1023 -19.80 25.31 22.91
C LEU A 1023 -18.36 25.58 23.43
N PRO A 1024 -18.21 26.09 24.66
CA PRO A 1024 -16.90 26.24 25.29
C PRO A 1024 -16.19 24.90 25.49
N LYS A 1025 -14.89 24.84 25.18
CA LYS A 1025 -14.13 23.60 25.38
C LYS A 1025 -14.00 23.22 26.84
N ASN A 1026 -14.01 24.17 27.77
CA ASN A 1026 -13.88 23.86 29.20
C ASN A 1026 -15.06 23.02 29.71
N ILE A 1027 -16.30 23.38 29.35
CA ILE A 1027 -17.48 22.64 29.80
C ILE A 1027 -17.62 21.31 29.07
N LEU A 1028 -17.29 21.23 27.78
CA LEU A 1028 -17.27 19.97 27.04
C LEU A 1028 -16.24 18.99 27.63
N LYS A 1029 -15.01 19.46 27.89
CA LYS A 1029 -13.96 18.65 28.52
C LYS A 1029 -14.44 18.06 29.83
N ARG A 1030 -15.07 18.90 30.66
CA ARG A 1030 -15.57 18.48 31.97
C ARG A 1030 -16.77 17.55 31.85
N PHE A 1031 -17.71 17.79 30.94
CA PHE A 1031 -18.84 16.89 30.68
C PHE A 1031 -18.37 15.47 30.29
N ILE A 1032 -17.35 15.39 29.42
CA ILE A 1032 -16.72 14.11 29.04
C ILE A 1032 -16.06 13.44 30.25
N CYS A 1033 -15.32 14.18 31.07
CA CYS A 1033 -14.64 13.61 32.25
C CYS A 1033 -15.61 13.08 33.31
N VAL A 1034 -16.81 13.67 33.40
CA VAL A 1034 -17.85 13.29 34.38
C VAL A 1034 -18.70 12.10 33.90
N SER A 1035 -18.62 11.72 32.62
CA SER A 1035 -19.43 10.67 31.99
C SER A 1035 -18.98 9.23 32.25
N ASP A 1036 -19.74 8.25 31.75
CA ASP A 1036 -19.37 6.83 31.68
C ASP A 1036 -19.17 6.38 30.22
N LEU A 1037 -18.47 5.27 30.03
CA LEU A 1037 -18.17 4.69 28.72
C LEU A 1037 -19.37 4.01 28.06
N ARG A 1038 -20.29 3.46 28.85
CA ARG A 1038 -21.42 2.65 28.36
C ARG A 1038 -22.76 3.28 28.69
N THR A 1039 -22.89 3.85 29.88
CA THR A 1039 -24.14 4.45 30.34
C THR A 1039 -24.27 5.88 29.82
N GLN A 1040 -25.41 6.20 29.23
CA GLN A 1040 -25.67 7.56 28.76
C GLN A 1040 -25.92 8.51 29.94
N ILE A 1041 -25.34 9.71 29.87
CA ILE A 1041 -25.63 10.84 30.78
C ILE A 1041 -26.12 12.02 29.96
N ALA A 1042 -26.98 12.86 30.52
CA ALA A 1042 -27.51 14.06 29.88
C ALA A 1042 -27.33 15.33 30.73
N GLY A 1043 -27.39 16.49 30.09
CA GLY A 1043 -27.42 17.80 30.76
C GLY A 1043 -28.18 18.82 29.92
N TYR A 1044 -28.90 19.73 30.56
CA TYR A 1044 -29.61 20.81 29.88
C TYR A 1044 -28.63 21.95 29.54
N LEU A 1045 -28.78 22.52 28.35
CA LEU A 1045 -27.94 23.60 27.82
C LEU A 1045 -28.64 24.94 27.99
N TYR A 1046 -27.96 25.89 28.60
CA TYR A 1046 -28.39 27.28 28.75
C TYR A 1046 -27.38 28.22 28.14
N GLY A 1047 -27.85 29.27 27.48
CA GLY A 1047 -26.98 30.22 26.81
C GLY A 1047 -27.65 31.54 26.49
N VAL A 1048 -26.91 32.39 25.80
CA VAL A 1048 -27.39 33.70 25.37
C VAL A 1048 -26.79 34.01 24.00
N SER A 1049 -27.47 34.85 23.24
CA SER A 1049 -26.89 35.37 22.00
C SER A 1049 -25.97 36.55 22.33
N PRO A 1050 -24.76 36.64 21.73
CA PRO A 1050 -23.93 37.80 21.92
C PRO A 1050 -24.66 39.05 21.37
N PRO A 1051 -24.47 40.23 21.98
CA PRO A 1051 -25.16 41.45 21.57
C PRO A 1051 -24.89 41.83 20.10
N ASP A 1052 -23.73 41.43 19.59
CA ASP A 1052 -23.30 41.70 18.22
C ASP A 1052 -23.97 40.81 17.16
N ASN A 1053 -24.50 39.64 17.54
CA ASN A 1053 -25.10 38.71 16.57
C ASN A 1053 -26.17 37.78 17.17
N PRO A 1054 -27.47 37.98 16.85
CA PRO A 1054 -28.57 37.17 17.38
C PRO A 1054 -28.66 35.75 16.78
N GLN A 1055 -27.99 35.47 15.65
CA GLN A 1055 -27.97 34.14 15.03
C GLN A 1055 -26.98 33.18 15.71
N VAL A 1056 -26.08 33.72 16.54
CA VAL A 1056 -25.11 32.92 17.29
C VAL A 1056 -25.66 32.66 18.68
N LYS A 1057 -25.61 31.42 19.15
CA LYS A 1057 -26.02 31.01 20.49
C LYS A 1057 -24.79 30.53 21.26
N GLU A 1058 -24.33 31.32 22.21
CA GLU A 1058 -23.20 30.95 23.08
C GLU A 1058 -23.72 30.17 24.28
N ILE A 1059 -23.28 28.92 24.41
CA ILE A 1059 -23.62 28.07 25.55
C ILE A 1059 -22.79 28.52 26.74
N ARG A 1060 -23.45 29.00 27.81
CA ARG A 1060 -22.80 29.53 29.01
C ARG A 1060 -22.87 28.58 30.18
N ALA A 1061 -23.93 27.77 30.27
CA ALA A 1061 -24.12 26.84 31.37
C ALA A 1061 -24.62 25.46 30.92
N ILE A 1062 -24.17 24.43 31.62
CA ILE A 1062 -24.75 23.07 31.57
C ILE A 1062 -25.35 22.76 32.94
N ALA A 1063 -26.65 22.52 33.00
CA ALA A 1063 -27.34 22.10 34.21
C ALA A 1063 -27.46 20.57 34.25
N LEU A 1064 -26.82 19.94 35.22
CA LEU A 1064 -26.95 18.52 35.51
C LEU A 1064 -28.12 18.31 36.47
N VAL A 1065 -29.07 17.47 36.08
CA VAL A 1065 -30.27 17.15 36.85
C VAL A 1065 -30.21 15.72 37.39
N PRO A 1066 -31.00 15.38 38.43
CA PRO A 1066 -31.13 14.01 38.93
C PRO A 1066 -31.53 13.02 37.82
N GLN A 1067 -30.63 12.14 37.40
CA GLN A 1067 -30.83 11.26 36.25
C GLN A 1067 -30.31 9.84 36.47
N TRP A 1068 -30.86 8.90 35.70
CA TRP A 1068 -30.31 7.55 35.55
C TRP A 1068 -30.36 7.15 34.06
N GLY A 1069 -29.45 6.28 33.64
CA GLY A 1069 -29.25 5.96 32.23
C GLY A 1069 -29.05 4.48 31.94
N THR A 1070 -29.34 4.10 30.71
CA THR A 1070 -29.05 2.79 30.10
C THR A 1070 -28.02 2.94 28.98
N HIS A 1071 -27.73 1.89 28.23
CA HIS A 1071 -26.89 1.98 27.01
C HIS A 1071 -27.62 2.64 25.83
N GLN A 1072 -28.96 2.64 25.84
CA GLN A 1072 -29.79 3.12 24.72
C GLN A 1072 -30.49 4.45 24.99
N GLN A 1073 -30.86 4.74 26.24
CA GLN A 1073 -31.61 5.94 26.61
C GLN A 1073 -31.25 6.44 28.02
N VAL A 1074 -31.56 7.71 28.29
CA VAL A 1074 -31.43 8.37 29.60
C VAL A 1074 -32.80 8.78 30.12
N HIS A 1075 -32.99 8.73 31.44
CA HIS A 1075 -34.23 9.08 32.11
C HIS A 1075 -34.02 10.33 32.97
N LEU A 1076 -34.82 11.37 32.69
CA LEU A 1076 -34.78 12.68 33.34
C LEU A 1076 -36.10 12.95 34.08
N PRO A 1077 -36.12 13.79 35.12
CA PRO A 1077 -37.34 14.27 35.75
C PRO A 1077 -38.08 15.24 34.81
N HIS A 1078 -39.41 15.35 34.96
CA HIS A 1078 -40.24 16.25 34.14
C HIS A 1078 -39.97 17.74 34.41
N MET A 1079 -39.53 18.09 35.63
CA MET A 1079 -39.25 19.47 36.01
C MET A 1079 -37.98 19.99 35.34
N LEU A 1080 -38.04 21.14 34.67
CA LEU A 1080 -36.88 21.83 34.12
C LEU A 1080 -36.05 22.54 35.20
N PRO A 1081 -34.73 22.74 34.97
CA PRO A 1081 -33.86 23.55 35.82
C PRO A 1081 -34.40 24.98 36.04
N ASP A 1082 -34.57 25.39 37.29
CA ASP A 1082 -34.87 26.79 37.66
C ASP A 1082 -33.87 27.28 38.71
N HIS A 1083 -33.26 28.45 38.48
CA HIS A 1083 -32.31 29.10 39.37
C HIS A 1083 -32.14 30.57 39.01
N GLU A 1084 -31.78 31.42 39.98
CA GLU A 1084 -31.60 32.86 39.79
C GLU A 1084 -30.64 33.22 38.64
N TYR A 1085 -29.49 32.53 38.59
CA TYR A 1085 -28.48 32.72 37.53
C TYR A 1085 -28.89 32.17 36.15
N LEU A 1086 -29.96 31.38 36.05
CA LEU A 1086 -30.47 30.88 34.77
C LEU A 1086 -31.52 31.81 34.15
N LYS A 1087 -32.06 32.77 34.91
CA LYS A 1087 -33.13 33.66 34.42
C LYS A 1087 -32.68 34.55 33.25
N ASP A 1088 -31.40 34.91 33.21
CA ASP A 1088 -30.81 35.70 32.13
C ASP A 1088 -30.43 34.86 30.89
N TYR A 1089 -30.57 33.53 30.96
CA TYR A 1089 -30.19 32.60 29.89
C TYR A 1089 -31.40 31.88 29.31
N GLU A 1090 -31.38 31.65 28.00
CA GLU A 1090 -32.41 30.88 27.30
C GLU A 1090 -32.07 29.37 27.30
N PRO A 1091 -33.07 28.47 27.41
CA PRO A 1091 -32.85 27.04 27.22
C PRO A 1091 -32.60 26.73 25.74
N LEU A 1092 -31.41 26.22 25.43
CA LEU A 1092 -30.97 25.94 24.05
C LEU A 1092 -31.18 24.48 23.65
N GLY A 1093 -31.28 23.56 24.61
CA GLY A 1093 -31.40 22.14 24.34
C GLY A 1093 -30.93 21.24 25.46
N TRP A 1094 -30.59 20.01 25.12
CA TRP A 1094 -29.91 19.06 26.00
C TRP A 1094 -28.77 18.38 25.25
N ILE A 1095 -27.73 18.00 25.97
CA ILE A 1095 -26.59 17.24 25.47
C ILE A 1095 -26.56 15.90 26.17
N HIS A 1096 -26.23 14.81 25.47
CA HIS A 1096 -26.01 13.51 26.09
C HIS A 1096 -24.87 12.72 25.45
N THR A 1097 -24.38 11.72 26.17
CA THR A 1097 -23.37 10.78 25.66
C THR A 1097 -24.04 9.56 25.01
N GLN A 1098 -23.45 9.05 23.94
CA GLN A 1098 -23.89 7.81 23.28
C GLN A 1098 -22.70 6.83 23.14
N PRO A 1099 -22.88 5.53 23.42
CA PRO A 1099 -21.79 4.56 23.33
C PRO A 1099 -21.45 4.13 21.89
N ASN A 1100 -22.44 4.14 20.99
CA ASN A 1100 -22.28 3.78 19.58
C ASN A 1100 -22.56 5.00 18.69
N GLU A 1101 -21.76 5.18 17.65
CA GLU A 1101 -21.96 6.26 16.67
C GLU A 1101 -23.05 5.86 15.67
N LEU A 1102 -24.11 6.67 15.59
CA LEU A 1102 -25.17 6.54 14.61
C LEU A 1102 -25.10 7.71 13.62
N PRO A 1103 -25.24 7.47 12.30
CA PRO A 1103 -25.25 8.55 11.31
C PRO A 1103 -26.54 9.39 11.35
N GLN A 1104 -27.53 8.93 12.14
CA GLN A 1104 -28.83 9.55 12.32
C GLN A 1104 -29.20 9.62 13.80
N LEU A 1105 -30.05 10.58 14.17
CA LEU A 1105 -30.58 10.72 15.52
C LEU A 1105 -31.41 9.48 15.89
N SER A 1106 -31.22 8.90 17.08
CA SER A 1106 -31.94 7.69 17.49
C SER A 1106 -33.46 7.92 17.51
N PRO A 1107 -34.29 6.95 17.10
CA PRO A 1107 -35.75 7.05 17.27
C PRO A 1107 -36.17 7.32 18.72
N LEU A 1108 -35.40 6.81 19.69
CA LEU A 1108 -35.61 7.04 21.13
C LEU A 1108 -35.33 8.50 21.52
N ASP A 1109 -34.28 9.12 20.96
CA ASP A 1109 -33.94 10.52 21.24
C ASP A 1109 -35.01 11.47 20.67
N VAL A 1110 -35.52 11.17 19.46
CA VAL A 1110 -36.65 11.93 18.85
C VAL A 1110 -37.90 11.84 19.75
N THR A 1111 -38.21 10.64 20.24
CA THR A 1111 -39.36 10.40 21.13
C THR A 1111 -39.20 11.16 22.46
N MET A 1112 -38.02 11.08 23.07
CA MET A 1112 -37.71 11.76 24.34
C MET A 1112 -37.78 13.27 24.19
N HIS A 1113 -37.16 13.81 23.14
CA HIS A 1113 -37.12 15.24 22.90
C HIS A 1113 -38.52 15.80 22.60
N ALA A 1114 -39.35 15.08 21.82
CA ALA A 1114 -40.73 15.45 21.57
C ALA A 1114 -41.59 15.44 22.84
N ARG A 1115 -41.38 14.49 23.77
CA ARG A 1115 -42.07 14.47 25.07
C ARG A 1115 -41.70 15.66 25.95
N ILE A 1116 -40.40 15.97 26.08
CA ILE A 1116 -39.93 17.13 26.87
C ILE A 1116 -40.53 18.43 26.35
N MET A 1117 -40.61 18.58 25.03
CA MET A 1117 -41.25 19.74 24.38
C MET A 1117 -42.77 19.78 24.59
N ALA A 1118 -43.45 18.64 24.52
CA ALA A 1118 -44.90 18.58 24.73
C ALA A 1118 -45.30 18.95 26.16
N ASP A 1119 -44.46 18.61 27.14
CA ASP A 1119 -44.70 18.86 28.56
C ASP A 1119 -44.41 20.33 28.96
N ASN A 1120 -43.50 21.03 28.27
CA ASN A 1120 -42.99 22.36 28.67
C ASN A 1120 -43.31 23.47 27.65
N LYS A 1121 -44.60 23.64 27.33
CA LYS A 1121 -45.06 24.63 26.33
C LYS A 1121 -44.83 26.07 26.80
N GLY A 1122 -44.17 26.88 25.97
CA GLY A 1122 -43.96 28.33 26.16
C GLY A 1122 -42.60 28.74 26.74
N VAL A 1123 -41.89 27.85 27.42
CA VAL A 1123 -40.51 28.07 27.92
C VAL A 1123 -39.48 27.56 26.92
N TRP A 1124 -39.82 26.48 26.22
CA TRP A 1124 -38.97 25.86 25.19
C TRP A 1124 -39.68 25.98 23.84
N ASP A 1125 -39.34 27.01 23.07
CA ASP A 1125 -39.95 27.22 21.75
C ASP A 1125 -39.27 26.32 20.70
N GLY A 1126 -40.08 25.45 20.10
CA GLY A 1126 -39.65 24.25 19.39
C GLY A 1126 -39.17 24.44 17.95
N ASP A 1127 -39.11 25.67 17.44
CA ASP A 1127 -38.74 25.96 16.04
C ASP A 1127 -37.28 25.63 15.67
N LYS A 1128 -36.47 25.08 16.59
CA LYS A 1128 -35.00 25.17 16.49
C LYS A 1128 -34.23 23.83 16.42
N THR A 1129 -34.87 22.65 16.56
CA THR A 1129 -34.14 21.34 16.58
C THR A 1129 -34.85 20.11 15.97
N LEU A 1130 -36.19 19.98 16.08
CA LEU A 1130 -36.97 18.89 15.47
C LEU A 1130 -37.83 19.44 14.34
N THR A 1131 -38.03 18.66 13.27
CA THR A 1131 -39.04 19.03 12.27
C THR A 1131 -40.45 18.85 12.84
N PRO A 1132 -41.46 19.61 12.39
CA PRO A 1132 -42.85 19.44 12.83
C PRO A 1132 -43.35 18.00 12.70
N GLY A 1133 -43.01 17.32 11.58
CA GLY A 1133 -43.36 15.92 11.37
C GLY A 1133 -42.65 14.96 12.33
N GLY A 1134 -41.39 15.24 12.70
CA GLY A 1134 -40.68 14.49 13.72
C GLY A 1134 -41.25 14.67 15.13
N PHE A 1135 -41.72 15.88 15.46
CA PHE A 1135 -42.39 16.16 16.73
C PHE A 1135 -43.72 15.42 16.85
N GLU A 1136 -44.56 15.43 15.80
CA GLU A 1136 -45.82 14.69 15.77
C GLU A 1136 -45.60 13.18 15.88
N TRP A 1137 -44.64 12.64 15.12
CA TRP A 1137 -44.29 11.22 15.17
C TRP A 1137 -43.76 10.83 16.55
N GLY A 1138 -42.80 11.59 17.10
CA GLY A 1138 -42.21 11.33 18.41
C GLY A 1138 -43.21 11.38 19.56
N ARG A 1139 -44.21 12.27 19.47
CA ARG A 1139 -45.32 12.34 20.44
C ARG A 1139 -46.27 11.13 20.33
N GLY A 1140 -46.52 10.65 19.11
CA GLY A 1140 -47.39 9.49 18.84
C GLY A 1140 -46.73 8.12 19.06
N ASN A 1141 -45.41 8.05 19.06
CA ASN A 1141 -44.68 6.78 19.14
C ASN A 1141 -44.76 6.12 20.54
N LYS A 1142 -45.18 4.85 20.54
CA LYS A 1142 -45.23 3.98 21.73
C LYS A 1142 -44.28 2.78 21.63
N ASP A 1143 -43.70 2.52 20.46
CA ASP A 1143 -42.77 1.42 20.25
C ASP A 1143 -41.35 1.84 20.66
N MET A 1144 -40.73 1.03 21.52
CA MET A 1144 -39.39 1.24 22.08
C MET A 1144 -38.34 0.35 21.40
N GLY A 1145 -38.69 -0.32 20.30
CA GLY A 1145 -37.78 -1.14 19.49
C GLY A 1145 -36.71 -0.32 18.76
N ALA A 1146 -35.69 -1.02 18.23
CA ALA A 1146 -34.54 -0.40 17.57
C ALA A 1146 -34.86 0.22 16.19
N ASN A 1147 -35.93 -0.23 15.52
CA ASN A 1147 -36.36 0.32 14.23
C ASN A 1147 -37.90 0.37 14.16
N PRO A 1148 -38.52 1.36 14.84
CA PRO A 1148 -39.97 1.44 14.95
C PRO A 1148 -40.61 1.80 13.61
N GLN A 1149 -41.83 1.29 13.39
CA GLN A 1149 -42.57 1.49 12.15
C GLN A 1149 -42.85 2.99 11.91
N GLY A 1150 -42.54 3.47 10.70
CA GLY A 1150 -42.79 4.86 10.31
C GLY A 1150 -41.69 5.87 10.69
N TYR A 1151 -40.58 5.45 11.30
CA TYR A 1151 -39.42 6.33 11.49
C TYR A 1151 -38.78 6.69 10.14
N LEU A 1152 -38.60 8.00 9.90
CA LEU A 1152 -37.93 8.52 8.72
C LEU A 1152 -36.78 9.46 9.14
N PRO A 1153 -35.63 9.42 8.46
CA PRO A 1153 -34.53 10.35 8.73
C PRO A 1153 -34.88 11.83 8.52
N SER A 1154 -36.01 12.14 7.87
CA SER A 1154 -36.54 13.51 7.71
C SER A 1154 -37.15 14.09 9.00
N HIS A 1155 -37.27 13.31 10.07
CA HIS A 1155 -37.86 13.76 11.34
C HIS A 1155 -36.98 14.75 12.12
N TYR A 1156 -35.68 14.82 11.85
CA TYR A 1156 -34.74 15.73 12.52
C TYR A 1156 -33.90 16.51 11.50
N GLU A 1157 -33.36 17.66 11.91
CA GLU A 1157 -32.45 18.47 11.10
C GLU A 1157 -31.10 18.63 11.82
N LYS A 1158 -30.00 18.67 11.07
CA LYS A 1158 -28.66 18.90 11.64
C LYS A 1158 -28.41 20.40 11.80
N VAL A 1159 -27.79 20.80 12.91
CA VAL A 1159 -27.47 22.20 13.23
C VAL A 1159 -25.96 22.43 13.32
N GLN A 1160 -25.52 23.67 13.08
CA GLN A 1160 -24.11 24.04 13.13
C GLN A 1160 -23.63 24.18 14.58
N MET A 1161 -22.50 23.54 14.89
CA MET A 1161 -21.84 23.63 16.19
C MET A 1161 -20.35 24.00 16.04
N LEU A 1162 -19.85 24.88 16.90
CA LEU A 1162 -18.46 25.31 16.95
C LEU A 1162 -17.89 25.17 18.36
N LEU A 1163 -16.58 24.93 18.45
CA LEU A 1163 -15.86 24.87 19.72
C LEU A 1163 -14.99 26.11 19.91
N SER A 1164 -15.10 26.77 21.06
CA SER A 1164 -14.34 27.98 21.38
C SER A 1164 -13.55 27.84 22.68
N ASP A 1165 -12.34 28.44 22.68
CA ASP A 1165 -11.49 28.62 23.86
C ASP A 1165 -11.51 30.07 24.38
N ARG A 1166 -12.30 30.97 23.75
CA ARG A 1166 -12.29 32.40 24.07
C ARG A 1166 -13.04 32.77 25.35
N PHE A 1167 -14.04 31.97 25.73
CA PHE A 1167 -14.82 32.17 26.94
C PHE A 1167 -15.02 30.84 27.67
N LEU A 1168 -15.32 30.94 28.96
CA LEU A 1168 -15.54 29.81 29.84
C LEU A 1168 -17.04 29.71 30.17
N GLY A 1169 -17.59 28.51 30.08
CA GLY A 1169 -18.90 28.20 30.67
C GLY A 1169 -18.79 27.64 32.08
N PHE A 1170 -19.91 27.52 32.78
CA PHE A 1170 -20.00 26.93 34.13
C PHE A 1170 -21.01 25.78 34.19
N PHE A 1171 -21.01 25.04 35.30
CA PHE A 1171 -21.96 23.95 35.57
C PHE A 1171 -22.88 24.31 36.72
N MET A 1172 -24.09 23.74 36.69
CA MET A 1172 -25.01 23.74 37.83
C MET A 1172 -25.31 22.29 38.23
N VAL A 1173 -25.36 22.06 39.53
CA VAL A 1173 -25.55 20.74 40.14
C VAL A 1173 -26.69 20.77 41.15
N PRO A 1174 -27.31 19.62 41.48
CA PRO A 1174 -28.39 19.58 42.46
C PRO A 1174 -27.94 19.88 43.90
N ASP A 1175 -28.78 20.57 44.67
CA ASP A 1175 -28.49 21.04 46.04
C ASP A 1175 -28.28 19.92 47.08
N ALA A 1176 -28.74 18.70 46.76
CA ALA A 1176 -28.60 17.52 47.60
C ALA A 1176 -27.15 16.98 47.60
N GLY A 1177 -26.18 17.80 48.03
CA GLY A 1177 -24.76 17.46 48.10
C GLY A 1177 -24.10 17.20 46.74
N GLY A 1178 -24.65 17.76 45.66
CA GLY A 1178 -24.15 17.57 44.30
C GLY A 1178 -24.51 16.22 43.67
N VAL A 1179 -25.44 15.44 44.25
CA VAL A 1179 -25.90 14.16 43.71
C VAL A 1179 -26.75 14.38 42.45
N TRP A 1180 -26.20 14.05 41.29
CA TRP A 1180 -26.94 14.06 40.03
C TRP A 1180 -27.13 12.66 39.45
N ASN A 1181 -26.26 11.70 39.78
CA ASN A 1181 -26.34 10.33 39.25
C ASN A 1181 -27.09 9.40 40.21
N TYR A 1182 -28.20 8.82 39.74
CA TYR A 1182 -29.05 7.90 40.50
C TYR A 1182 -28.93 6.44 40.04
N ASN A 1183 -27.97 6.08 39.19
CA ASN A 1183 -27.82 4.69 38.73
C ASN A 1183 -27.61 3.66 39.85
N PHE A 1184 -26.91 4.02 40.92
CA PHE A 1184 -26.72 3.16 42.11
C PHE A 1184 -27.78 3.40 43.19
N MET A 1185 -28.69 4.34 42.97
CA MET A 1185 -29.76 4.74 43.88
C MET A 1185 -31.10 4.79 43.14
N GLY A 1186 -31.34 3.87 42.20
CA GLY A 1186 -32.49 3.91 41.29
C GLY A 1186 -33.84 3.98 42.00
N ALA A 1187 -33.97 3.31 43.16
CA ALA A 1187 -35.18 3.36 43.99
C ALA A 1187 -35.50 4.77 44.55
N LYS A 1188 -34.52 5.68 44.61
CA LYS A 1188 -34.71 7.06 45.08
C LYS A 1188 -35.08 8.04 43.95
N HIS A 1189 -34.99 7.61 42.69
CA HIS A 1189 -35.35 8.44 41.54
C HIS A 1189 -36.84 8.28 41.21
N ARG A 1190 -37.52 9.39 40.94
CA ARG A 1190 -38.90 9.43 40.42
C ARG A 1190 -38.95 10.45 39.29
N ALA A 1191 -39.74 10.19 38.24
CA ALA A 1191 -39.87 11.12 37.12
C ALA A 1191 -40.46 12.49 37.53
N ASP A 1192 -41.23 12.50 38.60
CA ASP A 1192 -42.00 13.61 39.16
C ASP A 1192 -41.32 14.26 40.38
N MET A 1193 -40.03 13.94 40.63
CA MET A 1193 -39.26 14.54 41.72
C MET A 1193 -38.93 16.03 41.50
N LYS A 1194 -38.93 16.83 42.57
CA LYS A 1194 -38.48 18.23 42.58
C LYS A 1194 -37.03 18.32 43.08
N TYR A 1195 -36.26 19.28 42.55
CA TYR A 1195 -34.86 19.50 42.89
C TYR A 1195 -34.48 20.99 42.85
N GLY A 1196 -33.57 21.43 43.72
CA GLY A 1196 -32.92 22.74 43.65
C GLY A 1196 -31.55 22.65 42.97
N LEU A 1197 -30.99 23.77 42.53
CA LEU A 1197 -29.69 23.84 41.83
C LEU A 1197 -28.75 24.83 42.51
N THR A 1198 -27.45 24.53 42.45
CA THR A 1198 -26.36 25.37 42.96
C THR A 1198 -25.22 25.46 41.95
N ILE A 1199 -24.48 26.57 41.98
CA ILE A 1199 -23.31 26.79 41.14
C ILE A 1199 -22.12 25.99 41.67
N ASP A 1200 -21.38 25.40 40.74
CA ASP A 1200 -20.14 24.69 41.00
C ASP A 1200 -18.95 25.67 41.22
N ILE A 1201 -18.36 25.70 42.42
CA ILE A 1201 -17.26 26.61 42.79
C ILE A 1201 -15.91 25.84 42.88
N PRO A 1202 -14.83 26.29 42.21
CA PRO A 1202 -13.50 25.71 42.37
C PRO A 1202 -12.87 26.13 43.71
N LYS A 1203 -12.69 25.22 44.68
CA LYS A 1203 -12.00 25.56 45.94
C LYS A 1203 -10.47 25.64 45.78
N VAL A 1204 -9.94 26.81 46.09
CA VAL A 1204 -8.58 27.04 46.59
C VAL A 1204 -8.60 26.74 48.10
N ARG A 1205 -7.77 25.80 48.56
CA ARG A 1205 -7.49 25.36 49.96
C ARG A 1205 -8.15 24.06 50.46
N LYS A 1206 -7.25 23.25 51.02
CA LYS A 1206 -7.31 21.91 51.62
C LYS A 1206 -8.36 21.84 52.75
N TRP A 1207 -9.16 20.78 52.78
CA TRP A 1207 -10.05 20.32 53.88
C TRP A 1207 -11.41 21.03 54.07
N MET A 1208 -12.37 20.83 53.15
CA MET A 1208 -13.81 20.76 53.47
C MET A 1208 -14.58 20.19 52.27
N PHE A 1209 -15.05 18.94 52.40
CA PHE A 1209 -15.87 18.21 51.42
C PHE A 1209 -17.26 18.89 51.26
N ALA A 1210 -17.64 19.36 50.06
CA ALA A 1210 -19.07 19.49 49.68
C ALA A 1210 -19.40 20.00 48.25
N LEU A 1211 -18.56 20.76 47.52
CA LEU A 1211 -19.04 21.49 46.33
C LEU A 1211 -18.10 21.37 45.11
N ARG A 1212 -18.22 20.28 44.34
CA ARG A 1212 -17.68 20.12 42.98
C ARG A 1212 -18.68 19.34 42.11
N VAL A 1213 -18.80 19.59 40.81
CA VAL A 1213 -19.46 18.63 39.88
C VAL A 1213 -18.71 17.31 39.96
N VAL A 1214 -19.41 16.32 40.48
CA VAL A 1214 -18.83 15.06 40.92
C VAL A 1214 -18.84 14.03 39.79
N GLU A 1215 -17.78 13.25 39.63
CA GLU A 1215 -17.68 12.17 38.63
C GLU A 1215 -18.76 11.09 38.81
N PHE A 1216 -19.12 10.39 37.72
CA PHE A 1216 -20.16 9.35 37.72
C PHE A 1216 -20.02 8.32 38.85
N TYR A 1217 -18.79 7.85 39.13
CA TYR A 1217 -18.47 6.81 40.12
C TYR A 1217 -18.02 7.35 41.49
N HIS A 1218 -18.19 8.64 41.77
CA HIS A 1218 -17.74 9.21 43.03
C HIS A 1218 -18.56 8.71 44.23
N GLU A 1219 -17.95 8.79 45.41
CA GLU A 1219 -18.44 8.21 46.66
C GLU A 1219 -19.88 8.59 47.01
N VAL A 1220 -20.19 9.88 46.82
CA VAL A 1220 -21.51 10.49 47.01
C VAL A 1220 -22.63 9.83 46.17
N HIS A 1221 -22.32 9.28 45.00
CA HIS A 1221 -23.29 8.57 44.15
C HIS A 1221 -23.49 7.10 44.53
N ARG A 1222 -22.65 6.55 45.42
CA ARG A 1222 -22.63 5.11 45.78
C ARG A 1222 -22.53 4.84 47.30
N PRO A 1223 -23.36 5.49 48.14
CA PRO A 1223 -23.26 5.38 49.60
C PRO A 1223 -23.48 3.96 50.14
N SER A 1224 -24.33 3.16 49.49
CA SER A 1224 -24.61 1.77 49.88
C SER A 1224 -23.35 0.88 49.87
N HIS A 1225 -22.42 1.11 48.94
CA HIS A 1225 -21.19 0.32 48.86
C HIS A 1225 -20.24 0.60 50.03
N PHE A 1226 -20.17 1.84 50.50
CA PHE A 1226 -19.33 2.21 51.65
C PHE A 1226 -19.96 1.83 52.98
N LEU A 1227 -21.28 1.96 53.10
CA LEU A 1227 -22.02 1.53 54.29
C LEU A 1227 -21.91 0.01 54.50
N ASN A 1228 -21.95 -0.79 53.42
CA ASN A 1228 -21.74 -2.23 53.51
C ASN A 1228 -20.31 -2.59 53.95
N PHE A 1229 -19.32 -1.79 53.55
CA PHE A 1229 -17.92 -2.00 53.93
C PHE A 1229 -17.67 -1.65 55.41
N ALA A 1230 -18.21 -0.52 55.88
CA ALA A 1230 -18.17 -0.13 57.28
C ALA A 1230 -18.95 -1.09 58.19
N GLY A 1231 -20.06 -1.65 57.69
CA GLY A 1231 -20.82 -2.69 58.39
C GLY A 1231 -20.04 -4.00 58.54
N LEU A 1232 -19.27 -4.40 57.52
CA LEU A 1232 -18.39 -5.56 57.57
C LEU A 1232 -17.25 -5.38 58.59
N GLU A 1233 -16.62 -4.21 58.63
CA GLU A 1233 -15.63 -3.86 59.66
C GLU A 1233 -16.23 -3.87 61.09
N ALA A 1234 -17.46 -3.37 61.26
CA ALA A 1234 -18.13 -3.34 62.55
C ALA A 1234 -18.55 -4.74 63.07
N THR A 1235 -18.76 -5.72 62.19
CA THR A 1235 -19.14 -7.10 62.57
C THR A 1235 -17.97 -8.03 62.92
N GLY A 1236 -16.71 -7.59 62.79
CA GLY A 1236 -15.54 -8.39 63.23
C GLY A 1236 -15.35 -9.76 62.57
N LEU A 1237 -16.11 -10.09 61.52
CA LEU A 1237 -15.98 -11.36 60.78
C LEU A 1237 -15.08 -11.14 59.56
N GLY A 1238 -13.79 -11.03 59.83
CA GLY A 1238 -12.76 -10.80 58.82
C GLY A 1238 -11.61 -11.80 58.88
N ALA A 1239 -11.88 -13.11 58.95
CA ALA A 1239 -10.87 -14.14 58.63
C ALA A 1239 -11.48 -15.55 58.50
N VAL A 1240 -11.84 -15.96 57.28
CA VAL A 1240 -11.75 -17.37 56.87
C VAL A 1240 -11.13 -17.39 55.48
N GLY A 1241 -9.80 -17.49 55.42
CA GLY A 1241 -9.10 -17.55 54.14
C GLY A 1241 -7.62 -17.18 54.11
N SER A 1242 -6.91 -17.13 55.24
CA SER A 1242 -5.44 -17.14 55.22
C SER A 1242 -4.94 -17.64 56.57
N GLY A 1243 -4.34 -18.82 56.59
CA GLY A 1243 -3.70 -19.37 57.78
C GLY A 1243 -2.45 -18.56 58.12
N VAL A 1244 -2.57 -17.60 59.03
CA VAL A 1244 -1.49 -17.03 59.84
C VAL A 1244 -2.09 -16.68 61.22
N PRO A 1245 -1.43 -17.00 62.35
CA PRO A 1245 -2.01 -16.75 63.68
C PRO A 1245 -2.03 -15.27 64.02
N ASN A 1246 -2.98 -14.90 64.88
CA ASN A 1246 -3.15 -13.60 65.53
C ASN A 1246 -1.83 -12.90 65.88
N GLU A 1247 -1.66 -11.68 65.37
CA GLU A 1247 -0.92 -10.62 66.07
C GLU A 1247 -1.89 -9.47 66.33
N ALA A 1248 -2.45 -9.49 67.53
CA ALA A 1248 -2.86 -8.27 68.18
C ALA A 1248 -1.61 -7.72 68.87
N ASP A 1249 -1.06 -6.62 68.37
CA ASP A 1249 -0.43 -5.63 69.24
C ASP A 1249 -0.48 -4.24 68.59
N ARG A 1250 -1.12 -3.34 69.33
CA ARG A 1250 -1.11 -1.90 69.11
C ARG A 1250 0.25 -1.38 69.57
N GLU A 1251 1.01 -0.77 68.68
CA GLU A 1251 1.89 0.37 69.03
C GLU A 1251 2.02 1.33 67.84
N ASP A 1252 0.99 2.16 67.65
CA ASP A 1252 1.15 3.47 67.00
C ASP A 1252 1.21 4.53 68.10
N GLN A 1253 2.41 4.71 68.66
CA GLN A 1253 2.85 6.01 69.15
C GLN A 1253 3.98 6.46 68.24
N PHE A 1254 3.67 7.25 67.20
CA PHE A 1254 4.20 8.60 66.97
C PHE A 1254 3.65 9.12 65.63
N ALA A 1255 3.21 10.38 65.67
CA ALA A 1255 2.46 11.11 64.65
C ALA A 1255 3.28 11.50 63.40
#